data_AF-A0A0Q6FCZ8-F1
#
_entry.id   AF-A0A0Q6FCZ8-F1
#
_cell.length_a   1.000
_cell.length_b   1.000
_cell.length_c   1.000
_cell.angle_alpha   90.00
_cell.angle_beta   90.00
_cell.angle_gamma   90.00
#
_symmetry.space_group_name_H-M   'P 1'
#
loop_
_entity.id
_entity.type
_entity.pdbx_description
1 polymer ?
#
loop_
_entity_poly.entity_id
_entity_poly.type
_entity_poly.pdbx_seq_one_letter_code
_entity_poly.pdbx_strand_id
1 'polypeptide(L)'
;MSAVMQSRAESIRDHLCGLWGGDAPDDGADRREIMFKAHSRRWAPIFFVSLSIFAFQAGVAEAAKRVALLIGNEKYEATSQLNNPANDVELMKQSFEDAGFDTVTTVHDVDRGSMVKALRDFEDTATGADVAIIYYSGHGMEMNGENFLLPVDVSLKTDKDVEDEAIPLDRVQRSLEGATRLKLVILDACRNNPFEQSMTRSISTRAVSRGLARVEPESADLLVAFASKAGTVAMDGEGKNSPFATALSKYLTEPGVDVRIALGKVRDEVVSATNREQEPFVYGSLGGAQIFLNIKEVNINVTNNGNTQEVSPNGQSAAAADWQNIRDLADKDLIEVFLTKHGSDPVYKMLAEKKLKLLEEAAQTSVTPDEIAWEALKQSTDAAALTRFLERYPDSKHKAEAEVQIAALEPKKGLNISQTGKDTQASRDCYLLAGEPQSMPGFLGVGFPKIDSSRALTACAQAVNENPDDMMLVNMLGRAQDAGRNYVDARANYQKAADGGNMYALTNLAWFSIYGTDGPVDIEKGKSMFEQAAGAGNAYAQASLGWLYREGYGGVPQDYAEALRLYTASANQGYANAMATLGWFYREGNGVPKDFDQSLSWYQKAAEGGDANAMSSLGWAYQNGLGTTQDYLEAKKWYEKAANVGDSYSMALLGWFYDVGNGVPQDYAQARNWYEMAANAGSAYAMGNLSRLYDFGLGTKADPKEAVRWAAASVEGGDPSKLNEMKTSPNNFTPAFRKEIQALLRDRGFYSGPLDGEFGAATLAAIDRLASKT
;
A
#
# COMPACT_ATOMS: atom_id res chain seq x y z
N MET A 1 13.17 56.48 -54.04
CA MET A 1 13.06 55.01 -53.95
C MET A 1 13.61 54.64 -52.58
N SER A 2 12.76 54.39 -51.58
CA SER A 2 12.09 53.09 -51.32
C SER A 2 13.09 52.09 -50.72
N ALA A 3 12.92 51.59 -49.49
CA ALA A 3 11.88 51.88 -48.48
C ALA A 3 12.36 51.52 -47.05
N VAL A 4 11.71 52.13 -46.03
CA VAL A 4 11.27 51.59 -44.72
C VAL A 4 12.18 50.52 -44.05
N MET A 5 12.66 50.67 -42.80
CA MET A 5 12.00 51.28 -41.63
C MET A 5 12.97 52.00 -40.65
N GLN A 6 12.43 52.89 -39.81
CA GLN A 6 13.12 53.65 -38.74
C GLN A 6 13.19 52.81 -37.44
N SER A 7 14.07 53.02 -36.44
CA SER A 7 14.93 54.16 -36.00
C SER A 7 14.27 55.23 -35.12
N ARG A 8 14.42 55.08 -33.78
CA ARG A 8 14.16 56.08 -32.71
C ARG A 8 12.66 56.39 -32.48
N ALA A 9 12.23 56.98 -31.35
CA ALA A 9 12.98 57.66 -30.29
C ALA A 9 12.33 57.57 -28.88
N GLU A 10 13.14 57.78 -27.84
CA GLU A 10 12.90 58.67 -26.67
C GLU A 10 11.67 58.47 -25.74
N SER A 11 11.72 58.72 -24.41
CA SER A 11 12.83 58.94 -23.46
C SER A 11 12.29 58.98 -22.01
N ILE A 12 13.18 58.92 -20.99
CA ILE A 12 12.99 59.44 -19.60
C ILE A 12 11.92 58.71 -18.73
N ARG A 13 12.18 58.23 -17.49
CA ARG A 13 13.34 58.37 -16.59
C ARG A 13 13.36 57.32 -15.46
N ASP A 14 14.56 56.98 -14.95
CA ASP A 14 14.98 56.76 -13.54
C ASP A 14 14.06 55.98 -12.53
N HIS A 15 14.53 55.06 -11.66
CA HIS A 15 15.89 54.79 -11.16
C HIS A 15 16.01 53.47 -10.32
N LEU A 16 17.22 52.87 -10.24
CA LEU A 16 17.80 52.05 -9.11
C LEU A 16 17.20 50.63 -8.77
N CYS A 17 17.94 49.59 -8.31
CA CYS A 17 19.41 49.35 -8.17
C CYS A 17 19.79 47.84 -8.04
N GLY A 18 20.99 47.41 -8.48
CA GLY A 18 21.73 46.17 -8.12
C GLY A 18 21.16 44.81 -8.61
N LEU A 19 21.78 43.95 -9.44
CA LEU A 19 23.18 43.48 -9.71
C LEU A 19 23.70 42.45 -8.67
N TRP A 20 23.81 41.14 -9.00
CA TRP A 20 24.79 40.43 -9.87
C TRP A 20 26.21 40.35 -9.26
N GLY A 21 27.05 39.31 -9.45
CA GLY A 21 26.87 38.02 -10.15
C GLY A 21 28.02 37.68 -11.12
N GLY A 22 28.78 36.60 -10.87
CA GLY A 22 29.65 35.93 -11.85
C GLY A 22 31.18 36.16 -11.80
N ASP A 23 31.91 35.04 -11.68
CA ASP A 23 33.16 34.66 -12.39
C ASP A 23 34.52 35.38 -12.22
N ALA A 24 35.58 34.60 -12.51
CA ALA A 24 37.01 34.93 -12.64
C ALA A 24 37.51 34.46 -14.04
N PRO A 25 38.71 34.81 -14.55
CA PRO A 25 40.02 34.42 -13.98
C PRO A 25 41.17 35.45 -14.23
N ASP A 26 42.42 34.95 -14.24
CA ASP A 26 43.72 35.59 -14.55
C ASP A 26 43.76 36.46 -15.85
N ASP A 27 44.76 37.31 -16.12
CA ASP A 27 46.17 37.36 -15.64
C ASP A 27 46.73 38.81 -15.68
N GLY A 28 47.80 39.13 -14.93
CA GLY A 28 48.49 40.42 -15.11
C GLY A 28 49.48 40.94 -14.04
N ALA A 29 50.78 40.81 -14.33
CA ALA A 29 51.86 41.78 -14.05
C ALA A 29 52.27 42.16 -12.59
N ASP A 30 53.18 41.35 -12.03
CA ASP A 30 54.56 41.71 -11.59
C ASP A 30 54.86 42.95 -10.69
N ARG A 31 55.74 42.70 -9.69
CA ARG A 31 56.75 43.61 -9.09
C ARG A 31 56.33 44.70 -8.06
N ARG A 32 56.51 44.40 -6.75
CA ARG A 32 57.61 44.88 -5.86
C ARG A 32 57.24 44.84 -4.36
N GLU A 33 58.25 44.59 -3.53
CA GLU A 33 58.18 44.66 -2.06
C GLU A 33 58.15 46.10 -1.53
N ILE A 34 57.65 46.27 -0.29
CA ILE A 34 58.35 46.98 0.80
C ILE A 34 57.76 46.50 2.15
N MET A 35 58.60 46.44 3.19
CA MET A 35 58.22 45.94 4.53
C MET A 35 57.33 46.94 5.31
N PHE A 36 56.76 46.50 6.44
CA PHE A 36 57.27 46.92 7.78
C PHE A 36 56.72 46.08 8.95
N LYS A 37 57.60 45.73 9.90
CA LYS A 37 57.41 45.31 11.32
C LYS A 37 56.11 44.54 11.71
N ALA A 38 56.11 43.28 12.13
CA ALA A 38 56.91 42.60 13.20
C ALA A 38 56.69 43.22 14.61
N HIS A 39 56.69 42.50 15.74
CA HIS A 39 56.81 41.07 16.05
C HIS A 39 56.29 40.86 17.50
N SER A 40 56.02 39.67 18.06
CA SER A 40 56.21 38.25 17.68
C SER A 40 55.01 37.43 18.26
N ARG A 41 55.00 36.18 18.75
CA ARG A 41 56.01 35.14 19.07
C ARG A 41 55.34 33.74 19.10
N ARG A 42 56.11 32.67 18.91
CA ARG A 42 55.75 31.26 19.25
C ARG A 42 56.37 30.88 20.60
N TRP A 43 56.02 29.71 21.16
CA TRP A 43 56.95 28.59 21.46
C TRP A 43 56.18 27.37 22.02
N ALA A 44 56.73 26.17 21.82
CA ALA A 44 56.25 24.86 22.29
C ALA A 44 57.39 23.83 22.04
N PRO A 45 57.32 22.56 22.53
CA PRO A 45 56.47 21.97 23.58
C PRO A 45 57.34 21.37 24.72
N ILE A 46 56.78 20.53 25.61
CA ILE A 46 57.39 19.27 26.12
C ILE A 46 56.34 18.43 26.87
N PHE A 47 56.50 17.10 26.83
CA PHE A 47 55.65 16.12 27.54
C PHE A 47 55.88 16.12 29.06
N PHE A 48 54.83 15.81 29.83
CA PHE A 48 54.94 14.81 30.90
C PHE A 48 53.57 14.15 31.17
N VAL A 49 53.59 12.87 31.56
CA VAL A 49 52.38 12.07 31.86
C VAL A 49 52.05 12.17 33.34
N SER A 50 50.77 12.39 33.66
CA SER A 50 50.19 12.00 34.95
C SER A 50 48.76 11.49 34.75
N LEU A 51 48.38 10.48 35.53
CA LEU A 51 47.11 9.75 35.42
C LEU A 51 46.18 10.18 36.56
N SER A 52 44.98 10.68 36.25
CA SER A 52 43.89 10.82 37.23
C SER A 52 42.51 10.95 36.58
N ILE A 53 41.73 9.87 36.70
CA ILE A 53 40.27 9.84 36.96
C ILE A 53 39.44 10.89 36.17
N PHE A 54 39.05 10.54 34.94
CA PHE A 54 37.76 11.02 34.42
C PHE A 54 36.64 10.26 35.12
N ALA A 55 35.91 10.93 36.01
CA ALA A 55 34.62 10.46 36.45
C ALA A 55 33.63 10.63 35.29
N PHE A 56 33.31 9.54 34.59
CA PHE A 56 32.11 9.50 33.75
C PHE A 56 30.90 9.67 34.66
N GLN A 57 30.38 10.89 34.76
CA GLN A 57 28.95 11.06 34.97
C GLN A 57 28.28 10.52 33.71
N ALA A 58 27.88 9.25 33.76
CA ALA A 58 26.92 8.74 32.80
C ALA A 58 25.68 9.62 32.91
N GLY A 59 25.32 10.30 31.83
CA GLY A 59 24.00 10.91 31.73
C GLY A 59 22.99 9.79 31.88
N VAL A 60 22.17 9.85 32.93
CA VAL A 60 21.00 8.99 33.03
C VAL A 60 20.16 9.30 31.81
N ALA A 61 19.84 8.30 31.00
CA ALA A 61 18.96 8.51 29.86
C ALA A 61 17.61 8.99 30.39
N GLU A 62 17.20 10.21 30.02
CA GLU A 62 15.88 10.71 30.41
C GLU A 62 14.81 9.77 29.86
N ALA A 63 13.76 9.54 30.66
CA ALA A 63 12.64 8.73 30.22
C ALA A 63 11.97 9.40 29.02
N ALA A 64 11.59 8.59 28.03
CA ALA A 64 11.05 9.04 26.75
C ALA A 64 9.67 9.67 26.90
N LYS A 65 9.61 10.95 27.31
CA LYS A 65 8.41 11.74 27.65
C LYS A 65 7.33 11.61 26.58
N ARG A 66 6.12 11.19 26.96
CA ARG A 66 4.96 10.99 26.08
C ARG A 66 3.77 11.80 26.56
N VAL A 67 3.17 12.55 25.66
CA VAL A 67 2.05 13.45 26.00
C VAL A 67 0.89 13.30 25.01
N ALA A 68 -0.33 13.42 25.50
CA ALA A 68 -1.54 13.38 24.69
C ALA A 68 -2.52 14.49 25.09
N LEU A 69 -3.15 15.14 24.11
CA LEU A 69 -4.32 16.00 24.28
C LEU A 69 -5.51 15.33 23.60
N LEU A 70 -6.59 15.14 24.34
CA LEU A 70 -7.82 14.53 23.87
C LEU A 70 -8.95 15.55 23.99
N ILE A 71 -9.66 15.79 22.89
CA ILE A 71 -10.73 16.78 22.76
C ILE A 71 -12.01 16.06 22.36
N GLY A 72 -13.08 16.23 23.14
CA GLY A 72 -14.38 15.59 22.89
C GLY A 72 -15.52 16.60 22.92
N ASN A 73 -16.03 17.00 21.76
CA ASN A 73 -17.10 17.99 21.64
C ASN A 73 -18.43 17.31 21.28
N GLU A 74 -19.42 17.46 22.16
CA GLU A 74 -20.76 16.85 22.01
C GLU A 74 -21.85 17.92 21.89
N LYS A 75 -21.80 18.94 22.76
CA LYS A 75 -22.92 19.84 23.08
C LYS A 75 -22.86 21.15 22.29
N TYR A 76 -22.79 21.02 20.97
CA TYR A 76 -22.85 22.14 20.03
C TYR A 76 -24.08 23.03 20.25
N GLU A 77 -23.88 24.36 20.25
CA GLU A 77 -24.96 25.33 20.48
C GLU A 77 -25.82 25.56 19.22
N ALA A 78 -25.20 25.60 18.04
CA ALA A 78 -25.84 25.98 16.78
C ALA A 78 -26.06 24.83 15.79
N THR A 79 -25.72 23.58 16.16
CA THR A 79 -25.88 22.42 15.27
C THR A 79 -26.12 21.10 16.02
N SER A 80 -26.27 19.99 15.30
CA SER A 80 -26.63 18.68 15.85
C SER A 80 -25.57 18.13 16.81
N GLN A 81 -26.01 17.70 18.00
CA GLN A 81 -25.15 17.09 19.01
C GLN A 81 -24.70 15.67 18.61
N LEU A 82 -23.59 15.21 19.20
CA LEU A 82 -23.01 13.88 19.02
C LEU A 82 -23.10 13.08 20.32
N ASN A 83 -23.16 11.74 20.24
CA ASN A 83 -23.52 10.90 21.40
C ASN A 83 -22.31 10.28 22.11
N ASN A 84 -21.23 10.02 21.39
CA ASN A 84 -20.07 9.28 21.91
C ASN A 84 -18.76 10.05 22.16
N PRO A 85 -18.50 11.30 21.71
CA PRO A 85 -17.19 11.95 21.89
C PRO A 85 -16.59 11.97 23.30
N ALA A 86 -17.38 12.11 24.39
CA ALA A 86 -16.82 12.01 25.75
C ALA A 86 -16.55 10.55 26.16
N ASN A 87 -17.33 9.57 25.68
CA ASN A 87 -17.04 8.15 25.87
C ASN A 87 -15.76 7.74 25.13
N ASP A 88 -15.59 8.21 23.90
CA ASP A 88 -14.40 7.97 23.06
C ASP A 88 -13.14 8.57 23.70
N VAL A 89 -13.24 9.80 24.21
CA VAL A 89 -12.13 10.46 24.93
C VAL A 89 -11.76 9.71 26.19
N GLU A 90 -12.70 9.28 27.03
CA GLU A 90 -12.36 8.54 28.26
C GLU A 90 -11.80 7.14 27.94
N LEU A 91 -12.28 6.48 26.87
CA LEU A 91 -11.73 5.22 26.37
C LEU A 91 -10.29 5.37 25.87
N MET A 92 -10.03 6.39 25.04
CA MET A 92 -8.68 6.66 24.52
C MET A 92 -7.73 7.17 25.60
N LYS A 93 -8.23 7.94 26.57
CA LYS A 93 -7.48 8.37 27.75
C LYS A 93 -7.01 7.17 28.57
N GLN A 94 -7.93 6.28 28.96
CA GLN A 94 -7.59 5.03 29.65
C GLN A 94 -6.54 4.23 28.84
N SER A 95 -6.71 4.16 27.52
CA SER A 95 -5.77 3.46 26.63
C SER A 95 -4.36 4.07 26.64
N PHE A 96 -4.23 5.40 26.62
CA PHE A 96 -2.92 6.07 26.68
C PHE A 96 -2.32 6.09 28.10
N GLU A 97 -3.14 6.22 29.13
CA GLU A 97 -2.70 6.07 30.52
C GLU A 97 -2.15 4.66 30.75
N ASP A 98 -2.83 3.60 30.28
CA ASP A 98 -2.36 2.21 30.36
C ASP A 98 -1.17 1.90 29.43
N ALA A 99 -1.02 2.65 28.34
CA ALA A 99 0.20 2.63 27.53
C ALA A 99 1.41 3.27 28.22
N GLY A 100 1.21 4.02 29.32
CA GLY A 100 2.27 4.66 30.09
C GLY A 100 2.67 6.03 29.55
N PHE A 101 1.68 6.85 29.16
CA PHE A 101 1.92 8.26 28.86
C PHE A 101 2.08 9.09 30.14
N ASP A 102 3.03 10.03 30.15
CA ASP A 102 3.35 10.89 31.30
C ASP A 102 2.30 11.98 31.54
N THR A 103 1.59 12.40 30.49
CA THR A 103 0.52 13.39 30.57
C THR A 103 -0.56 13.12 29.54
N VAL A 104 -1.78 12.88 30.01
CA VAL A 104 -2.97 12.66 29.17
C VAL A 104 -4.00 13.72 29.56
N THR A 105 -4.07 14.80 28.78
CA THR A 105 -4.95 15.95 29.04
C THR A 105 -6.27 15.75 28.30
N THR A 106 -7.39 15.69 29.02
CA THR A 106 -8.74 15.62 28.43
C THR A 106 -9.47 16.96 28.55
N VAL A 107 -10.06 17.44 27.46
CA VAL A 107 -10.98 18.59 27.46
C VAL A 107 -12.27 18.24 26.71
N HIS A 108 -13.40 18.74 27.20
CA HIS A 108 -14.74 18.42 26.68
C HIS A 108 -15.55 19.68 26.43
N ASP A 109 -16.41 19.64 25.42
CA ASP A 109 -17.33 20.72 25.03
C ASP A 109 -16.66 22.11 25.01
N VAL A 110 -15.49 22.21 24.36
CA VAL A 110 -14.68 23.44 24.39
C VAL A 110 -15.17 24.49 23.40
N ASP A 111 -15.33 25.71 23.89
CA ASP A 111 -15.47 26.93 23.09
C ASP A 111 -14.17 27.24 22.31
N ARG A 112 -14.24 28.10 21.29
CA ARG A 112 -13.08 28.41 20.43
C ARG A 112 -11.89 28.95 21.22
N GLY A 113 -12.11 29.83 22.20
CA GLY A 113 -11.06 30.41 23.03
C GLY A 113 -10.39 29.36 23.93
N SER A 114 -11.20 28.49 24.54
CA SER A 114 -10.75 27.35 25.33
C SER A 114 -10.01 26.31 24.49
N MET A 115 -10.42 26.06 23.25
CA MET A 115 -9.76 25.14 22.33
C MET A 115 -8.40 25.68 21.86
N VAL A 116 -8.31 26.97 21.48
CA VAL A 116 -7.04 27.64 21.16
C VAL A 116 -6.09 27.63 22.36
N LYS A 117 -6.62 27.88 23.58
CA LYS A 117 -5.85 27.79 24.81
C LYS A 117 -5.34 26.37 25.06
N ALA A 118 -6.18 25.34 24.91
CA ALA A 118 -5.78 23.94 25.11
C ALA A 118 -4.68 23.51 24.13
N LEU A 119 -4.77 23.89 22.85
CA LEU A 119 -3.74 23.61 21.85
C LEU A 119 -2.41 24.30 22.18
N ARG A 120 -2.43 25.56 22.63
CA ARG A 120 -1.21 26.28 23.05
C ARG A 120 -0.60 25.70 24.33
N ASP A 121 -1.41 25.44 25.34
CA ASP A 121 -0.92 24.86 26.60
C ASP A 121 -0.39 23.43 26.37
N PHE A 122 -0.85 22.75 25.31
CA PHE A 122 -0.30 21.49 24.83
C PHE A 122 0.97 21.63 23.97
N GLU A 123 1.12 22.70 23.18
CA GLU A 123 2.36 23.06 22.45
C GLU A 123 3.54 23.24 23.42
N ASP A 124 3.32 23.94 24.55
CA ASP A 124 4.26 24.03 25.67
C ASP A 124 4.57 22.64 26.29
N THR A 125 3.58 21.75 26.31
CA THR A 125 3.67 20.39 26.90
C THR A 125 4.37 19.39 25.97
N ALA A 126 4.16 19.48 24.66
CA ALA A 126 4.74 18.64 23.61
C ALA A 126 6.19 19.00 23.31
N THR A 127 6.61 20.22 23.63
CA THR A 127 8.01 20.65 23.55
C THR A 127 8.92 19.71 24.35
N GLY A 128 9.85 19.07 23.66
CA GLY A 128 10.79 18.08 24.23
C GLY A 128 10.16 16.73 24.57
N ALA A 129 8.99 16.38 24.03
CA ALA A 129 8.42 15.03 24.12
C ALA A 129 8.93 14.14 22.97
N ASP A 130 9.16 12.86 23.23
CA ASP A 130 9.45 11.86 22.19
C ASP A 130 8.20 11.53 21.38
N VAL A 131 7.05 11.46 22.06
CA VAL A 131 5.74 11.17 21.45
C VAL A 131 4.76 12.25 21.88
N ALA A 132 4.13 12.92 20.91
CA ALA A 132 3.00 13.79 21.15
C ALA A 132 1.80 13.37 20.28
N ILE A 133 0.62 13.26 20.89
CA ILE A 133 -0.62 12.85 20.22
C ILE A 133 -1.71 13.89 20.46
N ILE A 134 -2.48 14.21 19.42
CA ILE A 134 -3.76 14.91 19.55
C ILE A 134 -4.87 13.99 19.05
N TYR A 135 -5.86 13.73 19.90
CA TYR A 135 -7.10 13.04 19.56
C TYR A 135 -8.25 14.05 19.56
N TYR A 136 -9.05 14.06 18.51
CA TYR A 136 -10.27 14.88 18.43
C TYR A 136 -11.46 14.00 18.02
N SER A 137 -12.51 13.98 18.85
CA SER A 137 -13.84 13.48 18.50
C SER A 137 -14.85 14.63 18.56
N GLY A 138 -15.66 14.79 17.52
CA GLY A 138 -16.49 15.97 17.28
C GLY A 138 -16.88 16.13 15.81
N HIS A 139 -17.34 17.33 15.41
CA HIS A 139 -17.56 17.67 13.99
C HIS A 139 -16.32 18.27 13.34
N GLY A 140 -16.07 17.92 12.08
CA GLY A 140 -15.07 18.56 11.22
C GLY A 140 -15.64 18.89 9.85
N MET A 141 -15.08 19.90 9.19
CA MET A 141 -15.47 20.30 7.84
C MET A 141 -14.28 20.65 6.95
N GLU A 142 -14.42 20.36 5.66
CA GLU A 142 -13.54 20.85 4.60
C GLU A 142 -14.06 22.18 4.04
N MET A 143 -13.15 23.10 3.74
CA MET A 143 -13.43 24.27 2.90
C MET A 143 -12.19 24.66 2.08
N ASN A 144 -12.36 24.86 0.77
CA ASN A 144 -11.32 25.25 -0.18
C ASN A 144 -10.09 24.31 -0.22
N GLY A 145 -10.22 23.06 0.24
CA GLY A 145 -9.13 22.09 0.40
C GLY A 145 -8.46 22.10 1.78
N GLU A 146 -8.82 23.03 2.67
CA GLU A 146 -8.35 23.07 4.06
C GLU A 146 -9.34 22.36 5.00
N ASN A 147 -8.82 21.90 6.14
CA ASN A 147 -9.55 21.11 7.12
C ASN A 147 -9.74 21.88 8.42
N PHE A 148 -10.97 21.91 8.94
CA PHE A 148 -11.34 22.65 10.14
C PHE A 148 -12.02 21.73 11.16
N LEU A 149 -11.64 21.89 12.44
CA LEU A 149 -12.29 21.27 13.59
C LEU A 149 -13.24 22.28 14.23
N LEU A 150 -14.39 21.80 14.75
CA LEU A 150 -15.47 22.68 15.22
C LEU A 150 -15.55 22.75 16.76
N PRO A 151 -15.33 23.93 17.36
CA PRO A 151 -15.73 24.26 18.74
C PRO A 151 -17.24 24.17 18.96
N VAL A 152 -17.71 24.06 20.20
CA VAL A 152 -19.16 23.95 20.48
C VAL A 152 -19.95 25.25 20.28
N ASP A 153 -19.28 26.41 20.39
CA ASP A 153 -19.85 27.75 20.22
C ASP A 153 -19.92 28.23 18.76
N VAL A 154 -19.45 27.42 17.80
CA VAL A 154 -19.34 27.79 16.38
C VAL A 154 -20.72 28.06 15.76
N SER A 155 -20.86 29.17 15.02
CA SER A 155 -22.13 29.81 14.65
C SER A 155 -22.18 30.21 13.16
N LEU A 156 -21.71 29.32 12.28
CA LEU A 156 -21.45 29.61 10.87
C LEU A 156 -22.72 30.02 10.08
N LYS A 157 -22.77 31.28 9.64
CA LYS A 157 -23.85 31.88 8.82
C LYS A 157 -23.39 32.13 7.37
N THR A 158 -22.10 32.38 7.16
CA THR A 158 -21.47 32.49 5.83
C THR A 158 -20.22 31.60 5.72
N ASP A 159 -19.70 31.49 4.51
CA ASP A 159 -18.45 30.81 4.19
C ASP A 159 -17.22 31.46 4.86
N LYS A 160 -17.25 32.77 5.09
CA LYS A 160 -16.15 33.51 5.73
C LYS A 160 -16.03 33.21 7.22
N ASP A 161 -17.15 32.94 7.87
CA ASP A 161 -17.24 32.71 9.32
C ASP A 161 -16.40 31.48 9.73
N VAL A 162 -16.07 30.59 8.79
CA VAL A 162 -15.24 29.38 9.02
C VAL A 162 -13.83 29.75 9.48
N GLU A 163 -13.19 30.74 8.84
CA GLU A 163 -11.82 31.17 9.20
C GLU A 163 -11.80 31.89 10.57
N ASP A 164 -12.85 32.65 10.87
CA ASP A 164 -13.00 33.44 12.09
C ASP A 164 -13.51 32.64 13.31
N GLU A 165 -14.31 31.57 13.11
CA GLU A 165 -14.97 30.82 14.20
C GLU A 165 -14.48 29.38 14.36
N ALA A 166 -13.99 28.70 13.32
CA ALA A 166 -13.46 27.33 13.44
C ALA A 166 -11.96 27.30 13.82
N ILE A 167 -11.40 26.09 13.95
CA ILE A 167 -9.96 25.85 14.18
C ILE A 167 -9.37 25.10 12.98
N PRO A 168 -8.46 25.71 12.19
CA PRO A 168 -7.82 25.01 11.08
C PRO A 168 -6.84 23.93 11.58
N LEU A 169 -6.73 22.84 10.81
CA LEU A 169 -5.96 21.65 11.16
C LEU A 169 -4.44 21.91 11.18
N ASP A 170 -3.96 22.91 10.44
CA ASP A 170 -2.55 23.33 10.49
C ASP A 170 -2.17 23.79 11.91
N ARG A 171 -3.05 24.54 12.60
CA ARG A 171 -2.79 25.02 13.96
C ARG A 171 -2.73 23.88 14.97
N VAL A 172 -3.47 22.80 14.72
CA VAL A 172 -3.41 21.55 15.49
C VAL A 172 -2.09 20.83 15.24
N GLN A 173 -1.66 20.69 13.97
CA GLN A 173 -0.36 20.11 13.62
C GLN A 173 0.81 20.92 14.22
N ARG A 174 0.75 22.26 14.17
CA ARG A 174 1.76 23.15 14.77
C ARG A 174 1.94 22.92 16.28
N SER A 175 0.86 22.63 17.02
CA SER A 175 0.96 22.28 18.46
C SER A 175 1.66 20.94 18.76
N LEU A 176 2.06 20.17 17.74
CA LEU A 176 2.90 18.96 17.87
C LEU A 176 4.37 19.18 17.46
N GLU A 177 4.74 20.33 16.88
CA GLU A 177 6.08 20.53 16.28
C GLU A 177 7.24 20.34 17.25
N GLY A 178 7.03 20.65 18.54
CA GLY A 178 8.04 20.52 19.60
C GLY A 178 8.41 19.08 19.99
N ALA A 179 7.72 18.07 19.44
CA ALA A 179 8.04 16.66 19.66
C ALA A 179 9.12 16.12 18.69
N THR A 180 9.89 15.12 19.13
CA THR A 180 11.17 14.73 18.49
C THR A 180 11.13 13.47 17.63
N ARG A 181 10.15 12.56 17.83
CA ARG A 181 10.15 11.22 17.22
C ARG A 181 8.80 10.76 16.66
N LEU A 182 7.67 11.14 17.26
CA LEU A 182 6.35 10.90 16.70
C LEU A 182 5.39 12.05 17.01
N LYS A 183 4.81 12.59 15.94
CA LYS A 183 3.67 13.51 15.96
C LYS A 183 2.49 12.78 15.36
N LEU A 184 1.40 12.61 16.10
CA LEU A 184 0.22 11.89 15.62
C LEU A 184 -1.06 12.69 15.90
N VAL A 185 -1.71 13.15 14.85
CA VAL A 185 -3.08 13.68 14.92
C VAL A 185 -4.05 12.54 14.58
N ILE A 186 -5.08 12.34 15.43
CA ILE A 186 -6.14 11.35 15.25
C ILE A 186 -7.47 12.10 15.23
N LEU A 187 -8.19 12.00 14.12
CA LEU A 187 -9.44 12.70 13.88
C LEU A 187 -10.59 11.70 13.77
N ASP A 188 -11.26 11.46 14.90
CA ASP A 188 -12.56 10.80 14.97
C ASP A 188 -13.70 11.79 14.73
N ALA A 189 -13.56 12.55 13.64
CA ALA A 189 -14.45 13.64 13.31
C ALA A 189 -15.56 13.19 12.36
N CYS A 190 -16.81 13.54 12.68
CA CYS A 190 -17.91 13.49 11.72
C CYS A 190 -17.62 14.45 10.56
N ARG A 191 -17.53 13.91 9.33
CA ARG A 191 -17.10 14.60 8.10
C ARG A 191 -18.25 15.23 7.27
N ASN A 192 -19.45 15.35 7.84
CA ASN A 192 -20.56 16.07 7.22
C ASN A 192 -20.53 17.52 7.71
N ASN A 193 -20.50 18.50 6.81
CA ASN A 193 -20.68 19.90 7.20
C ASN A 193 -22.08 20.07 7.83
N PRO A 194 -22.19 20.31 9.15
CA PRO A 194 -23.47 20.26 9.83
C PRO A 194 -24.21 21.62 9.75
N PHE A 195 -23.71 22.53 8.90
CA PHE A 195 -24.30 23.82 8.50
C PHE A 195 -24.64 23.86 6.99
N GLU A 196 -24.56 22.74 6.25
CA GLU A 196 -24.79 22.68 4.78
C GLU A 196 -26.12 23.31 4.33
N GLN A 197 -27.15 23.28 5.19
CA GLN A 197 -28.49 23.82 4.91
C GLN A 197 -28.74 25.23 5.47
N SER A 198 -27.89 25.75 6.36
CA SER A 198 -28.06 27.04 7.06
C SER A 198 -27.08 28.13 6.61
N MET A 199 -25.91 27.74 6.10
CA MET A 199 -24.87 28.67 5.65
C MET A 199 -25.20 29.31 4.29
N THR A 200 -25.14 30.64 4.22
CA THR A 200 -25.32 31.43 2.98
C THR A 200 -23.97 31.62 2.29
N ARG A 201 -23.82 31.08 1.07
CA ARG A 201 -22.57 31.09 0.29
C ARG A 201 -22.29 32.45 -0.34
N SER A 202 -21.02 32.89 -0.36
CA SER A 202 -20.57 33.96 -1.24
C SER A 202 -20.41 33.46 -2.69
N ILE A 203 -20.30 34.39 -3.64
CA ILE A 203 -20.21 34.07 -5.08
C ILE A 203 -18.82 33.50 -5.46
N SER A 204 -17.83 33.59 -4.55
CA SER A 204 -16.42 33.27 -4.80
C SER A 204 -16.01 31.82 -4.51
N THR A 205 -16.62 31.14 -3.54
CA THR A 205 -16.18 29.80 -3.10
C THR A 205 -16.72 28.70 -4.01
N ARG A 206 -15.82 27.93 -4.65
CA ARG A 206 -16.19 26.74 -5.42
C ARG A 206 -16.04 25.48 -4.58
N ALA A 207 -17.14 24.77 -4.41
CA ALA A 207 -17.26 23.44 -3.79
C ALA A 207 -16.78 23.34 -2.33
N VAL A 208 -17.74 23.28 -1.42
CA VAL A 208 -17.60 22.50 -0.17
C VAL A 208 -17.84 21.04 -0.56
N SER A 209 -16.91 20.13 -0.24
CA SER A 209 -17.09 18.69 -0.46
C SER A 209 -17.68 18.00 0.77
N ARG A 210 -18.09 16.72 0.60
CA ARG A 210 -18.38 15.83 1.72
C ARG A 210 -17.06 15.20 2.18
N GLY A 211 -16.51 15.64 3.30
CA GLY A 211 -15.25 15.12 3.79
C GLY A 211 -14.49 16.05 4.72
N LEU A 212 -13.34 15.55 5.15
CA LEU A 212 -12.12 16.34 5.34
C LEU A 212 -11.19 16.04 4.14
N ALA A 213 -10.53 17.06 3.61
CA ALA A 213 -9.59 17.00 2.50
C ALA A 213 -8.39 16.07 2.76
N ARG A 214 -7.72 15.65 1.68
CA ARG A 214 -6.39 15.01 1.74
C ARG A 214 -5.40 16.00 2.37
N VAL A 215 -4.66 15.53 3.36
CA VAL A 215 -3.54 16.26 3.97
C VAL A 215 -2.24 15.64 3.45
N GLU A 216 -1.24 16.47 3.16
CA GLU A 216 0.13 16.04 2.91
C GLU A 216 1.02 16.62 4.00
N PRO A 217 1.38 15.84 5.04
CA PRO A 217 2.22 16.34 6.13
C PRO A 217 3.59 16.81 5.64
N GLU A 218 3.98 18.04 6.02
CA GLU A 218 5.24 18.66 5.61
C GLU A 218 6.49 18.05 6.29
N SER A 219 6.29 17.14 7.26
CA SER A 219 7.36 16.56 8.09
C SER A 219 7.29 15.02 8.13
N ALA A 220 8.47 14.38 8.11
CA ALA A 220 8.64 12.92 7.96
C ALA A 220 8.49 12.11 9.27
N ASP A 221 7.99 12.76 10.33
CA ASP A 221 7.67 12.23 11.65
C ASP A 221 6.21 12.52 12.07
N LEU A 222 5.40 13.11 11.18
CA LEU A 222 3.99 13.45 11.38
C LEU A 222 3.06 12.47 10.64
N LEU A 223 2.16 11.84 11.39
CA LEU A 223 1.02 11.10 10.89
C LEU A 223 -0.30 11.83 11.19
N VAL A 224 -1.23 11.79 10.23
CA VAL A 224 -2.62 12.25 10.41
C VAL A 224 -3.56 11.09 10.08
N ALA A 225 -4.11 10.48 11.13
CA ALA A 225 -5.07 9.39 11.04
C ALA A 225 -6.51 9.95 11.08
N PHE A 226 -7.35 9.50 10.15
CA PHE A 226 -8.76 9.86 10.05
C PHE A 226 -9.65 8.62 10.20
N ALA A 227 -10.76 8.76 10.92
CA ALA A 227 -11.76 7.71 11.09
C ALA A 227 -12.40 7.22 9.80
N SER A 228 -12.41 8.04 8.74
CA SER A 228 -12.96 7.71 7.43
C SER A 228 -12.19 8.45 6.34
N LYS A 229 -12.14 7.90 5.13
CA LYS A 229 -11.44 8.47 3.96
C LYS A 229 -12.13 9.72 3.38
N ALA A 230 -11.48 10.35 2.40
CA ALA A 230 -12.08 11.43 1.62
C ALA A 230 -13.36 10.95 0.90
N GLY A 231 -14.42 11.77 0.93
CA GLY A 231 -15.73 11.43 0.35
C GLY A 231 -16.69 10.66 1.26
N THR A 232 -16.25 10.12 2.40
CA THR A 232 -17.07 9.30 3.30
C THR A 232 -17.17 9.88 4.71
N VAL A 233 -18.21 9.44 5.45
CA VAL A 233 -18.52 9.87 6.82
C VAL A 233 -17.89 8.89 7.82
N ALA A 234 -17.60 9.33 9.05
CA ALA A 234 -17.32 8.45 10.18
C ALA A 234 -18.63 8.16 10.92
N MET A 235 -18.79 6.95 11.46
CA MET A 235 -20.01 6.54 12.17
C MET A 235 -19.82 6.77 13.68
N ASP A 236 -20.77 7.48 14.31
CA ASP A 236 -20.90 7.57 15.78
C ASP A 236 -21.13 6.17 16.40
N GLY A 237 -21.76 5.27 15.62
CA GLY A 237 -22.05 3.87 15.98
C GLY A 237 -23.35 3.68 16.74
N GLU A 238 -23.79 2.43 16.89
CA GLU A 238 -24.93 2.06 17.77
C GLU A 238 -24.47 1.65 19.18
N GLY A 239 -23.16 1.71 19.44
CA GLY A 239 -22.54 1.32 20.72
C GLY A 239 -22.25 2.51 21.65
N LYS A 240 -21.57 2.21 22.76
CA LYS A 240 -21.16 3.21 23.78
C LYS A 240 -20.01 4.13 23.31
N ASN A 241 -19.23 3.70 22.33
CA ASN A 241 -18.12 4.45 21.75
C ASN A 241 -18.09 4.18 20.24
N SER A 242 -17.46 5.05 19.46
CA SER A 242 -17.37 4.93 18.01
C SER A 242 -16.66 3.62 17.60
N PRO A 243 -16.90 3.09 16.39
CA PRO A 243 -16.17 1.93 15.87
C PRO A 243 -14.66 2.21 15.77
N PHE A 244 -14.27 3.45 15.47
CA PHE A 244 -12.87 3.85 15.33
C PHE A 244 -12.18 3.99 16.69
N ALA A 245 -12.78 4.65 17.68
CA ALA A 245 -12.29 4.69 19.06
C ALA A 245 -12.15 3.28 19.66
N THR A 246 -13.15 2.43 19.43
CA THR A 246 -13.14 1.02 19.87
C THR A 246 -12.01 0.20 19.23
N ALA A 247 -11.72 0.41 17.94
CA ALA A 247 -10.59 -0.25 17.28
C ALA A 247 -9.23 0.35 17.70
N LEU A 248 -9.13 1.67 17.86
CA LEU A 248 -7.92 2.37 18.30
C LEU A 248 -7.49 1.90 19.69
N SER A 249 -8.39 1.90 20.68
CA SER A 249 -8.11 1.42 22.04
C SER A 249 -7.64 -0.04 22.11
N LYS A 250 -8.06 -0.87 21.14
CA LYS A 250 -7.69 -2.30 21.04
C LYS A 250 -6.28 -2.52 20.47
N TYR A 251 -5.83 -1.67 19.53
CA TYR A 251 -4.64 -1.93 18.72
C TYR A 251 -3.55 -0.85 18.79
N LEU A 252 -3.91 0.43 18.95
CA LEU A 252 -2.95 1.55 18.94
C LEU A 252 -1.91 1.44 20.07
N THR A 253 -2.31 0.84 21.19
CA THR A 253 -1.51 0.65 22.40
C THR A 253 -1.17 -0.82 22.67
N GLU A 254 -1.26 -1.68 21.64
CA GLU A 254 -0.91 -3.10 21.71
C GLU A 254 0.62 -3.28 21.93
N PRO A 255 1.06 -3.97 23.00
CA PRO A 255 2.48 -4.14 23.29
C PRO A 255 3.28 -4.77 22.13
N GLY A 256 4.39 -4.13 21.75
CA GLY A 256 5.28 -4.62 20.70
C GLY A 256 4.76 -4.50 19.26
N VAL A 257 3.67 -3.76 19.02
CA VAL A 257 3.16 -3.48 17.67
C VAL A 257 3.55 -2.07 17.22
N ASP A 258 4.15 -1.97 16.02
CA ASP A 258 4.49 -0.68 15.42
C ASP A 258 3.23 0.11 15.07
N VAL A 259 3.23 1.43 15.31
CA VAL A 259 2.07 2.31 15.10
C VAL A 259 1.45 2.22 13.71
N ARG A 260 2.21 1.93 12.64
CA ARG A 260 1.66 1.73 11.28
C ARG A 260 0.91 0.40 11.16
N ILE A 261 1.44 -0.66 11.78
CA ILE A 261 0.79 -1.98 11.84
C ILE A 261 -0.49 -1.89 12.69
N ALA A 262 -0.42 -1.18 13.82
CA ALA A 262 -1.58 -0.92 14.67
C ALA A 262 -2.68 -0.16 13.90
N LEU A 263 -2.35 0.95 13.22
CA LEU A 263 -3.32 1.69 12.41
C LEU A 263 -3.86 0.87 11.22
N GLY A 264 -3.08 -0.08 10.69
CA GLY A 264 -3.57 -1.10 9.75
C GLY A 264 -4.64 -2.01 10.36
N LYS A 265 -4.37 -2.60 11.53
CA LYS A 265 -5.37 -3.41 12.28
C LYS A 265 -6.63 -2.60 12.61
N VAL A 266 -6.47 -1.32 12.97
CA VAL A 266 -7.59 -0.38 13.23
C VAL A 266 -8.47 -0.23 12.00
N ARG A 267 -7.88 0.02 10.82
CA ARG A 267 -8.63 0.08 9.57
C ARG A 267 -9.38 -1.22 9.31
N ASP A 268 -8.70 -2.36 9.42
CA ASP A 268 -9.26 -3.66 9.03
C ASP A 268 -10.40 -4.09 9.98
N GLU A 269 -10.29 -3.79 11.28
CA GLU A 269 -11.37 -3.98 12.25
C GLU A 269 -12.56 -3.05 11.99
N VAL A 270 -12.35 -1.75 11.73
CA VAL A 270 -13.45 -0.81 11.44
C VAL A 270 -14.16 -1.18 10.13
N VAL A 271 -13.41 -1.53 9.09
CA VAL A 271 -13.96 -2.00 7.80
C VAL A 271 -14.77 -3.28 7.99
N SER A 272 -14.38 -4.17 8.92
CA SER A 272 -15.17 -5.35 9.29
C SER A 272 -16.42 -4.99 10.10
N ALA A 273 -16.27 -4.23 11.18
CA ALA A 273 -17.32 -3.88 12.14
C ALA A 273 -18.42 -2.98 11.55
N THR A 274 -18.09 -2.17 10.54
CA THR A 274 -19.04 -1.30 9.82
C THR A 274 -19.53 -1.88 8.49
N ASN A 275 -19.29 -3.17 8.21
CA ASN A 275 -19.60 -3.79 6.91
C ASN A 275 -19.07 -3.00 5.70
N ARG A 276 -17.91 -2.36 5.86
CA ARG A 276 -17.22 -1.47 4.91
C ARG A 276 -17.89 -0.10 4.65
N GLU A 277 -18.87 0.30 5.47
CA GLU A 277 -19.45 1.66 5.40
C GLU A 277 -18.44 2.75 5.84
N GLN A 278 -17.51 2.39 6.73
CA GLN A 278 -16.42 3.25 7.18
C GLN A 278 -15.05 2.62 6.86
N GLU A 279 -14.13 3.42 6.32
CA GLU A 279 -12.75 3.00 6.00
C GLU A 279 -11.76 4.05 6.52
N PRO A 280 -11.11 3.81 7.68
CA PRO A 280 -10.07 4.69 8.20
C PRO A 280 -8.88 4.85 7.25
N PHE A 281 -8.26 6.03 7.27
CA PHE A 281 -7.12 6.35 6.40
C PHE A 281 -6.06 7.15 7.14
N VAL A 282 -4.79 6.95 6.80
CA VAL A 282 -3.64 7.64 7.42
C VAL A 282 -2.82 8.33 6.33
N TYR A 283 -2.52 9.62 6.54
CA TYR A 283 -1.59 10.39 5.73
C TYR A 283 -0.29 10.67 6.49
N GLY A 284 0.78 10.96 5.75
CA GLY A 284 2.13 11.16 6.28
C GLY A 284 2.99 9.91 6.15
N SER A 285 4.18 9.98 6.75
CA SER A 285 5.14 8.89 6.80
C SER A 285 5.88 8.93 8.13
N LEU A 286 6.44 7.79 8.51
CA LEU A 286 7.46 7.70 9.55
C LEU A 286 8.71 7.11 8.90
N GLY A 287 9.79 7.90 8.88
CA GLY A 287 11.11 7.40 8.48
C GLY A 287 11.44 6.10 9.22
N GLY A 288 12.12 5.17 8.54
CA GLY A 288 12.05 3.70 8.76
C GLY A 288 12.34 3.08 10.13
N ALA A 289 12.55 3.87 11.19
CA ALA A 289 12.49 3.40 12.58
C ALA A 289 11.10 2.84 12.93
N GLN A 290 11.03 1.93 13.90
CA GLN A 290 9.78 1.45 14.49
C GLN A 290 9.38 2.27 15.72
N ILE A 291 8.07 2.45 15.93
CA ILE A 291 7.53 3.24 17.05
C ILE A 291 6.41 2.48 17.75
N PHE A 292 6.62 2.21 19.05
CA PHE A 292 5.69 1.48 19.93
C PHE A 292 5.11 2.44 20.95
N LEU A 293 3.78 2.52 21.04
CA LEU A 293 3.10 3.49 21.91
C LEU A 293 2.97 3.04 23.36
N ASN A 294 3.00 1.74 23.64
CA ASN A 294 2.97 1.18 25.00
C ASN A 294 4.39 0.94 25.55
N ILE A 295 4.66 1.47 26.73
CA ILE A 295 5.91 1.29 27.52
C ILE A 295 5.66 0.90 28.99
N LYS A 296 4.42 0.83 29.46
CA LYS A 296 4.12 0.66 30.90
C LYS A 296 4.55 -0.71 31.44
N GLU A 297 4.70 -1.71 30.58
CA GLU A 297 5.26 -3.04 30.90
C GLU A 297 6.79 -3.12 30.75
N VAL A 298 7.48 -2.02 30.36
CA VAL A 298 8.84 -2.09 29.78
C VAL A 298 9.88 -1.17 30.47
N ASN A 299 9.49 -0.31 31.40
CA ASN A 299 10.44 0.37 32.28
C ASN A 299 10.85 -0.57 33.43
N ILE A 300 11.95 -1.31 33.24
CA ILE A 300 12.42 -2.32 34.21
C ILE A 300 13.52 -1.74 35.10
N ASN A 301 13.29 -1.78 36.41
CA ASN A 301 14.29 -1.46 37.43
C ASN A 301 15.13 -2.71 37.74
N VAL A 302 16.34 -2.78 37.19
CA VAL A 302 17.26 -3.92 37.31
C VAL A 302 18.20 -3.72 38.50
N THR A 303 18.09 -4.56 39.52
CA THR A 303 19.00 -4.56 40.68
C THR A 303 20.13 -5.57 40.51
N ASN A 304 21.38 -5.09 40.54
CA ASN A 304 22.58 -5.93 40.47
C ASN A 304 23.54 -5.56 41.61
N ASN A 305 23.95 -6.56 42.40
CA ASN A 305 24.84 -6.41 43.58
C ASN A 305 24.47 -5.26 44.55
N GLY A 306 23.18 -4.94 44.69
CA GLY A 306 22.65 -3.94 45.61
C GLY A 306 22.39 -2.55 45.02
N ASN A 307 22.81 -2.27 43.77
CA ASN A 307 22.42 -1.05 43.05
C ASN A 307 21.31 -1.37 42.06
N THR A 308 20.27 -0.54 42.03
CA THR A 308 19.18 -0.59 41.04
C THR A 308 19.40 0.46 39.96
N GLN A 309 19.20 0.08 38.70
CA GLN A 309 19.21 0.98 37.55
C GLN A 309 17.94 0.77 36.70
N GLU A 310 17.30 1.86 36.34
CA GLU A 310 16.16 1.88 35.43
C GLU A 310 16.63 1.81 33.97
N VAL A 311 15.98 0.99 33.15
CA VAL A 311 16.35 0.74 31.76
C VAL A 311 15.13 0.82 30.85
N SER A 312 15.11 1.82 29.97
CA SER A 312 14.13 1.98 28.89
C SER A 312 14.39 0.99 27.73
N PRO A 313 13.36 0.55 26.98
CA PRO A 313 13.53 -0.37 25.86
C PRO A 313 14.19 0.28 24.64
N ASN A 314 15.51 0.12 24.52
CA ASN A 314 16.18 0.20 23.24
C ASN A 314 15.83 -1.05 22.41
N GLY A 315 15.38 -0.83 21.16
CA GLY A 315 15.05 -1.93 20.25
C GLY A 315 16.26 -2.80 19.93
N GLN A 316 16.01 -4.07 19.57
CA GLN A 316 16.99 -5.16 19.39
C GLN A 316 17.53 -5.79 20.70
N SER A 317 16.63 -6.39 21.50
CA SER A 317 17.03 -7.49 22.40
C SER A 317 17.06 -8.83 21.64
N ALA A 318 17.82 -9.81 22.14
CA ALA A 318 17.85 -11.15 21.54
C ALA A 318 16.48 -11.86 21.66
N ALA A 319 15.74 -11.62 22.76
CA ALA A 319 14.38 -12.08 22.92
C ALA A 319 13.42 -11.43 21.90
N ALA A 320 13.60 -10.15 21.59
CA ALA A 320 12.82 -9.47 20.56
C ALA A 320 13.06 -10.07 19.16
N ALA A 321 14.32 -10.29 18.78
CA ALA A 321 14.66 -10.92 17.51
C ALA A 321 14.11 -12.35 17.40
N ASP A 322 14.32 -13.19 18.42
CA ASP A 322 13.78 -14.55 18.43
C ASP A 322 12.24 -14.57 18.48
N TRP A 323 11.60 -13.59 19.14
CA TRP A 323 10.14 -13.49 19.17
C TRP A 323 9.57 -13.12 17.80
N GLN A 324 10.17 -12.16 17.08
CA GLN A 324 9.76 -11.84 15.70
C GLN A 324 9.80 -13.09 14.79
N ASN A 325 10.74 -14.00 15.03
CA ASN A 325 10.87 -15.25 14.26
C ASN A 325 9.79 -16.31 14.59
N ILE A 326 9.10 -16.23 15.75
CA ILE A 326 8.11 -17.25 16.19
C ILE A 326 6.70 -16.71 16.48
N ARG A 327 6.52 -15.39 16.61
CA ARG A 327 5.26 -14.76 17.03
C ARG A 327 4.09 -15.03 16.09
N ASP A 328 4.37 -15.41 14.84
CA ASP A 328 3.38 -15.72 13.81
C ASP A 328 3.26 -17.25 13.53
N LEU A 329 4.10 -18.10 14.13
CA LEU A 329 4.10 -19.56 13.95
C LEU A 329 3.12 -20.30 14.89
N ALA A 330 2.28 -21.20 14.38
CA ALA A 330 1.39 -22.03 15.21
C ALA A 330 2.11 -23.22 15.88
N ASP A 331 3.15 -22.93 16.69
CA ASP A 331 4.03 -23.94 17.26
C ASP A 331 4.16 -23.85 18.78
N LYS A 332 3.61 -24.84 19.50
CA LYS A 332 3.69 -24.97 20.95
C LYS A 332 5.13 -25.22 21.42
N ASP A 333 5.87 -26.12 20.78
CA ASP A 333 7.17 -26.56 21.28
C ASP A 333 8.24 -25.47 21.14
N LEU A 334 8.25 -24.73 20.03
CA LEU A 334 9.11 -23.55 19.88
C LEU A 334 8.77 -22.42 20.88
N ILE A 335 7.51 -22.29 21.28
CA ILE A 335 7.09 -21.31 22.30
C ILE A 335 7.55 -21.75 23.70
N GLU A 336 7.49 -23.04 24.03
CA GLU A 336 8.06 -23.57 25.29
C GLU A 336 9.61 -23.50 25.31
N VAL A 337 10.27 -23.75 24.18
CA VAL A 337 11.73 -23.55 24.03
C VAL A 337 12.10 -22.07 24.15
N PHE A 338 11.30 -21.17 23.57
CA PHE A 338 11.48 -19.73 23.73
C PHE A 338 11.30 -19.30 25.19
N LEU A 339 10.27 -19.81 25.88
CA LEU A 339 10.08 -19.60 27.32
C LEU A 339 11.24 -20.16 28.16
N THR A 340 11.86 -21.25 27.72
CA THR A 340 13.05 -21.81 28.38
C THR A 340 14.30 -20.94 28.15
N LYS A 341 14.44 -20.35 26.95
CA LYS A 341 15.61 -19.54 26.54
C LYS A 341 15.54 -18.09 27.04
N HIS A 342 14.35 -17.49 27.03
CA HIS A 342 14.09 -16.07 27.27
C HIS A 342 13.05 -15.81 28.36
N GLY A 343 12.64 -16.81 29.15
CA GLY A 343 11.67 -16.66 30.26
C GLY A 343 12.15 -15.80 31.44
N SER A 344 13.33 -15.20 31.36
CA SER A 344 13.81 -14.11 32.21
C SER A 344 13.49 -12.71 31.68
N ASP A 345 13.12 -12.57 30.41
CA ASP A 345 12.60 -11.34 29.79
C ASP A 345 11.07 -11.30 30.03
N PRO A 346 10.56 -10.40 30.89
CA PRO A 346 9.16 -10.46 31.32
C PRO A 346 8.14 -10.25 30.20
N VAL A 347 8.47 -9.38 29.24
CA VAL A 347 7.56 -8.97 28.16
C VAL A 347 7.38 -10.13 27.18
N TYR A 348 8.49 -10.67 26.68
CA TYR A 348 8.40 -11.77 25.71
C TYR A 348 7.98 -13.09 26.35
N LYS A 349 8.23 -13.30 27.65
CA LYS A 349 7.62 -14.38 28.42
C LYS A 349 6.09 -14.30 28.40
N MET A 350 5.51 -13.16 28.77
CA MET A 350 4.06 -12.98 28.83
C MET A 350 3.40 -13.17 27.46
N LEU A 351 4.01 -12.63 26.39
CA LEU A 351 3.53 -12.82 25.01
C LEU A 351 3.57 -14.30 24.58
N ALA A 352 4.62 -15.03 24.96
CA ALA A 352 4.76 -16.46 24.69
C ALA A 352 3.75 -17.30 25.48
N GLU A 353 3.57 -17.08 26.79
CA GLU A 353 2.57 -17.76 27.63
C GLU A 353 1.13 -17.52 27.14
N LYS A 354 0.81 -16.28 26.75
CA LYS A 354 -0.50 -15.92 26.17
C LYS A 354 -0.76 -16.65 24.85
N LYS A 355 0.26 -16.76 23.99
CA LYS A 355 0.15 -17.45 22.69
C LYS A 355 0.06 -18.97 22.86
N LEU A 356 0.79 -19.56 23.80
CA LEU A 356 0.74 -20.98 24.14
C LEU A 356 -0.71 -21.41 24.44
N LYS A 357 -1.41 -20.64 25.29
CA LYS A 357 -2.82 -20.86 25.64
C LYS A 357 -3.77 -20.79 24.44
N LEU A 358 -3.58 -19.82 23.55
CA LEU A 358 -4.42 -19.69 22.34
C LEU A 358 -4.27 -20.88 21.39
N LEU A 359 -3.09 -21.50 21.32
CA LEU A 359 -2.86 -22.72 20.53
C LEU A 359 -3.50 -23.96 21.19
N GLU A 360 -3.51 -24.05 22.52
CA GLU A 360 -4.22 -25.10 23.28
C GLU A 360 -5.75 -25.00 23.14
N GLU A 361 -6.27 -23.78 23.00
CA GLU A 361 -7.69 -23.53 22.70
C GLU A 361 -8.04 -23.87 21.25
N ALA A 362 -7.17 -23.52 20.28
CA ALA A 362 -7.37 -23.82 18.86
C ALA A 362 -7.31 -25.34 18.53
N ALA A 363 -6.44 -26.08 19.21
CA ALA A 363 -6.23 -27.53 19.03
C ALA A 363 -7.45 -28.42 19.36
N GLN A 364 -8.55 -27.82 19.85
CA GLN A 364 -9.83 -28.50 20.11
C GLN A 364 -10.75 -28.56 18.88
N THR A 365 -10.32 -27.97 17.74
CA THR A 365 -11.04 -28.01 16.45
C THR A 365 -10.47 -29.07 15.52
N SER A 366 -11.32 -29.68 14.67
CA SER A 366 -11.01 -30.93 13.96
C SER A 366 -10.24 -30.76 12.64
N VAL A 367 -9.27 -29.84 12.58
CA VAL A 367 -8.42 -29.58 11.41
C VAL A 367 -6.96 -29.85 11.81
N THR A 368 -6.17 -30.52 10.98
CA THR A 368 -4.80 -30.88 11.34
C THR A 368 -3.85 -29.67 11.23
N PRO A 369 -2.82 -29.56 12.09
CA PRO A 369 -1.88 -28.42 12.04
C PRO A 369 -1.13 -28.24 10.72
N ASP A 370 -0.98 -29.30 9.92
CA ASP A 370 -0.38 -29.24 8.59
C ASP A 370 -1.36 -28.66 7.54
N GLU A 371 -2.66 -28.93 7.62
CA GLU A 371 -3.66 -28.26 6.77
C GLU A 371 -3.73 -26.76 7.07
N ILE A 372 -3.73 -26.36 8.36
CA ILE A 372 -3.73 -24.95 8.76
C ILE A 372 -2.45 -24.24 8.28
N ALA A 373 -1.29 -24.89 8.43
CA ALA A 373 -0.03 -24.35 7.96
C ALA A 373 0.04 -24.29 6.41
N TRP A 374 -0.54 -25.27 5.71
CA TRP A 374 -0.57 -25.27 4.25
C TRP A 374 -1.51 -24.19 3.69
N GLU A 375 -2.70 -24.02 4.26
CA GLU A 375 -3.64 -22.98 3.83
C GLU A 375 -3.04 -21.57 3.91
N ALA A 376 -2.16 -21.32 4.89
CA ALA A 376 -1.41 -20.07 5.02
C ALA A 376 -0.19 -19.95 4.08
N LEU A 377 0.34 -21.06 3.55
CA LEU A 377 1.59 -21.09 2.78
C LEU A 377 1.42 -21.41 1.28
N LYS A 378 0.29 -21.97 0.84
CA LYS A 378 0.06 -22.44 -0.54
C LYS A 378 0.17 -21.37 -1.63
N GLN A 379 0.11 -20.08 -1.29
CA GLN A 379 0.32 -18.95 -2.20
C GLN A 379 1.63 -18.17 -1.90
N SER A 380 2.47 -18.68 -1.00
CA SER A 380 3.70 -18.02 -0.56
C SER A 380 4.77 -18.00 -1.64
N THR A 381 5.46 -16.87 -1.77
CA THR A 381 6.71 -16.74 -2.54
C THR A 381 7.97 -16.92 -1.67
N ASP A 382 7.83 -17.17 -0.37
CA ASP A 382 8.95 -17.51 0.52
C ASP A 382 9.30 -19.01 0.42
N ALA A 383 10.29 -19.32 -0.43
CA ALA A 383 10.87 -20.65 -0.56
C ALA A 383 11.36 -21.23 0.78
N ALA A 384 11.85 -20.40 1.70
CA ALA A 384 12.32 -20.85 3.01
C ALA A 384 11.15 -21.14 3.96
N ALA A 385 10.01 -20.44 3.85
CA ALA A 385 8.79 -20.80 4.59
C ALA A 385 8.22 -22.16 4.14
N LEU A 386 8.20 -22.40 2.83
CA LEU A 386 7.80 -23.68 2.25
C LEU A 386 8.79 -24.80 2.62
N THR A 387 10.10 -24.50 2.65
CA THR A 387 11.12 -25.45 3.13
C THR A 387 10.90 -25.81 4.60
N ARG A 388 10.65 -24.82 5.47
CA ARG A 388 10.31 -25.05 6.88
C ARG A 388 9.02 -25.86 7.05
N PHE A 389 8.04 -25.71 6.16
CA PHE A 389 6.84 -26.56 6.14
C PHE A 389 7.18 -28.03 5.86
N LEU A 390 8.07 -28.30 4.88
CA LEU A 390 8.52 -29.67 4.57
C LEU A 390 9.34 -30.30 5.69
N GLU A 391 10.24 -29.54 6.31
CA GLU A 391 11.05 -29.99 7.45
C GLU A 391 10.17 -30.32 8.67
N ARG A 392 9.07 -29.58 8.86
CA ARG A 392 8.14 -29.76 9.97
C ARG A 392 7.10 -30.85 9.75
N TYR A 393 6.58 -30.98 8.52
CA TYR A 393 5.52 -31.93 8.16
C TYR A 393 5.97 -32.87 7.03
N PRO A 394 7.01 -33.71 7.26
CA PRO A 394 7.64 -34.54 6.24
C PRO A 394 6.74 -35.63 5.63
N ASP A 395 5.56 -35.86 6.23
CA ASP A 395 4.53 -36.82 5.79
C ASP A 395 3.22 -36.13 5.36
N SER A 396 3.16 -34.79 5.28
CA SER A 396 1.94 -34.09 4.85
C SER A 396 1.56 -34.41 3.41
N LYS A 397 0.26 -34.48 3.13
CA LYS A 397 -0.28 -34.66 1.77
C LYS A 397 0.14 -33.56 0.79
N HIS A 398 0.51 -32.37 1.29
CA HIS A 398 0.96 -31.24 0.48
C HIS A 398 2.48 -31.21 0.21
N LYS A 399 3.23 -32.23 0.67
CA LYS A 399 4.68 -32.31 0.47
C LYS A 399 5.12 -32.12 -0.98
N ALA A 400 4.55 -32.87 -1.91
CA ALA A 400 4.90 -32.76 -3.33
C ALA A 400 4.54 -31.40 -3.95
N GLU A 401 3.53 -30.72 -3.38
CA GLU A 401 3.08 -29.40 -3.81
C GLU A 401 4.08 -28.32 -3.35
N ALA A 402 4.47 -28.37 -2.07
CA ALA A 402 5.52 -27.52 -1.50
C ALA A 402 6.90 -27.76 -2.15
N GLU A 403 7.30 -29.01 -2.39
CA GLU A 403 8.57 -29.35 -3.07
C GLU A 403 8.65 -28.73 -4.48
N VAL A 404 7.56 -28.75 -5.24
CA VAL A 404 7.47 -28.10 -6.56
C VAL A 404 7.51 -26.58 -6.43
N GLN A 405 6.81 -26.00 -5.45
CA GLN A 405 6.77 -24.56 -5.24
C GLN A 405 8.14 -23.99 -4.81
N ILE A 406 8.87 -24.68 -3.93
CA ILE A 406 10.26 -24.35 -3.57
C ILE A 406 11.17 -24.44 -4.80
N ALA A 407 11.05 -25.49 -5.61
CA ALA A 407 11.87 -25.66 -6.81
C ALA A 407 11.60 -24.62 -7.92
N ALA A 408 10.47 -23.93 -7.87
CA ALA A 408 10.14 -22.79 -8.73
C ALA A 408 10.59 -21.43 -8.17
N LEU A 409 10.77 -21.33 -6.85
CA LEU A 409 11.14 -20.09 -6.14
C LEU A 409 12.65 -19.99 -5.86
N GLU A 410 13.34 -21.10 -5.58
CA GLU A 410 14.80 -21.10 -5.49
C GLU A 410 15.43 -20.91 -6.88
N PRO A 411 16.28 -19.89 -7.11
CA PRO A 411 17.19 -19.90 -8.25
C PRO A 411 18.16 -21.09 -8.06
N LYS A 412 17.91 -22.18 -8.80
CA LYS A 412 18.55 -23.51 -8.68
C LYS A 412 19.94 -23.43 -8.06
N LYS A 413 20.11 -23.99 -6.84
CA LYS A 413 21.36 -23.98 -6.06
C LYS A 413 22.58 -24.29 -6.95
N GLY A 414 23.28 -23.24 -7.41
CA GLY A 414 24.27 -23.33 -8.49
C GLY A 414 24.16 -22.24 -9.59
N LEU A 415 23.07 -21.47 -9.69
CA LEU A 415 23.07 -20.21 -10.44
C LEU A 415 23.95 -19.19 -9.72
N ASN A 416 24.99 -18.69 -10.41
CA ASN A 416 25.74 -17.53 -9.92
C ASN A 416 24.95 -16.24 -10.22
N ILE A 417 24.35 -15.64 -9.19
CA ILE A 417 23.49 -14.47 -9.31
C ILE A 417 24.23 -13.13 -9.51
N SER A 418 25.56 -13.10 -9.36
CA SER A 418 26.36 -11.92 -9.70
C SER A 418 27.61 -12.34 -10.48
N GLN A 419 27.72 -11.86 -11.72
CA GLN A 419 28.87 -12.16 -12.58
C GLN A 419 30.13 -11.36 -12.21
N THR A 420 29.99 -10.36 -11.34
CA THR A 420 31.04 -9.37 -11.00
C THR A 420 31.24 -9.15 -9.49
N GLY A 421 30.24 -9.46 -8.66
CA GLY A 421 30.24 -9.23 -7.21
C GLY A 421 30.29 -10.50 -6.35
N LYS A 422 29.92 -10.35 -5.08
CA LYS A 422 29.79 -11.42 -4.08
C LYS A 422 28.36 -11.95 -4.08
N ASP A 423 28.21 -13.28 -4.11
CA ASP A 423 26.93 -13.97 -3.89
C ASP A 423 26.53 -13.95 -2.40
N THR A 424 25.98 -12.81 -1.96
CA THR A 424 25.51 -12.61 -0.57
C THR A 424 24.04 -12.97 -0.39
N GLN A 425 23.60 -13.11 0.86
CA GLN A 425 22.19 -13.38 1.14
C GLN A 425 21.30 -12.21 0.71
N ALA A 426 21.71 -10.96 0.97
CA ALA A 426 20.97 -9.78 0.53
C ALA A 426 20.84 -9.73 -1.00
N SER A 427 21.87 -10.13 -1.75
CA SER A 427 21.77 -10.26 -3.22
C SER A 427 20.73 -11.31 -3.62
N ARG A 428 20.73 -12.51 -3.00
CA ARG A 428 19.70 -13.54 -3.26
C ARG A 428 18.30 -13.04 -2.92
N ASP A 429 18.12 -12.41 -1.76
CA ASP A 429 16.84 -11.86 -1.32
C ASP A 429 16.33 -10.73 -2.23
N CYS A 430 17.23 -9.88 -2.75
CA CYS A 430 16.89 -8.85 -3.72
C CYS A 430 16.40 -9.44 -5.05
N TYR A 431 17.05 -10.49 -5.57
CA TYR A 431 16.54 -11.24 -6.73
C TYR A 431 15.15 -11.85 -6.42
N LEU A 432 14.97 -12.48 -5.25
CA LEU A 432 13.69 -13.10 -4.85
C LEU A 432 12.53 -12.11 -4.69
N LEU A 433 12.80 -10.85 -4.33
CA LEU A 433 11.77 -9.84 -4.02
C LEU A 433 11.55 -8.81 -5.12
N ALA A 434 12.57 -8.49 -5.92
CA ALA A 434 12.51 -7.50 -7.00
C ALA A 434 13.31 -7.90 -8.25
N GLY A 435 13.64 -9.17 -8.45
CA GLY A 435 14.36 -9.62 -9.65
C GLY A 435 13.56 -9.46 -10.95
N GLU A 436 14.25 -9.10 -12.03
CA GLU A 436 13.63 -8.96 -13.36
C GLU A 436 13.22 -10.33 -13.94
N PRO A 437 11.98 -10.48 -14.46
CA PRO A 437 11.54 -11.69 -15.14
C PRO A 437 12.48 -12.14 -16.26
N GLN A 438 12.90 -13.41 -16.20
CA GLN A 438 13.83 -14.03 -17.15
C GLN A 438 15.21 -13.35 -17.29
N SER A 439 15.63 -12.54 -16.32
CA SER A 439 16.99 -11.97 -16.29
C SER A 439 18.11 -13.02 -16.21
N MET A 440 17.78 -14.27 -15.84
CA MET A 440 18.68 -15.42 -15.85
C MET A 440 17.97 -16.68 -16.38
N PRO A 441 18.68 -17.66 -16.97
CA PRO A 441 18.06 -18.89 -17.50
C PRO A 441 17.31 -19.70 -16.43
N GLY A 442 16.00 -19.86 -16.63
CA GLY A 442 15.13 -20.58 -15.68
C GLY A 442 14.75 -19.81 -14.42
N PHE A 443 15.02 -18.50 -14.36
CA PHE A 443 14.59 -17.63 -13.28
C PHE A 443 13.32 -16.87 -13.69
N LEU A 444 12.20 -17.14 -13.01
CA LEU A 444 10.90 -16.53 -13.31
C LEU A 444 10.85 -15.03 -12.99
N GLY A 445 11.61 -14.59 -11.98
CA GLY A 445 11.62 -13.21 -11.49
C GLY A 445 10.30 -12.76 -10.85
N VAL A 446 10.24 -11.47 -10.50
CA VAL A 446 9.08 -10.85 -9.86
C VAL A 446 8.45 -9.86 -10.84
N GLY A 447 7.22 -10.17 -11.25
CA GLY A 447 6.39 -9.25 -12.04
C GLY A 447 6.02 -8.02 -11.20
N PHE A 448 6.14 -6.82 -11.78
CA PHE A 448 6.13 -5.55 -11.06
C PHE A 448 4.98 -5.36 -10.03
N PRO A 449 3.70 -5.70 -10.32
CA PRO A 449 2.61 -5.55 -9.34
C PRO A 449 2.67 -6.51 -8.14
N LYS A 450 3.57 -7.50 -8.15
CA LYS A 450 3.80 -8.48 -7.06
C LYS A 450 5.03 -8.15 -6.21
N ILE A 451 5.71 -7.02 -6.44
CA ILE A 451 6.86 -6.59 -5.63
C ILE A 451 6.34 -6.07 -4.28
N ASP A 452 6.67 -6.76 -3.19
CA ASP A 452 6.60 -6.21 -1.83
C ASP A 452 7.72 -5.16 -1.69
N SER A 453 7.38 -3.90 -1.96
CA SER A 453 8.35 -2.81 -1.93
C SER A 453 8.99 -2.61 -0.56
N SER A 454 8.26 -2.86 0.53
CA SER A 454 8.81 -2.72 1.89
C SER A 454 9.93 -3.72 2.16
N ARG A 455 9.74 -5.00 1.80
CA ARG A 455 10.78 -6.03 1.93
C ARG A 455 11.88 -5.87 0.89
N ALA A 456 11.52 -5.60 -0.36
CA ALA A 456 12.45 -5.48 -1.47
C ALA A 456 13.43 -4.32 -1.28
N LEU A 457 12.97 -3.17 -0.76
CA LEU A 457 13.82 -2.02 -0.48
C LEU A 457 14.96 -2.36 0.48
N THR A 458 14.67 -3.05 1.59
CA THR A 458 15.70 -3.45 2.56
C THR A 458 16.71 -4.42 1.95
N ALA A 459 16.23 -5.47 1.27
CA ALA A 459 17.10 -6.48 0.66
C ALA A 459 17.99 -5.88 -0.45
N CYS A 460 17.40 -5.12 -1.37
CA CYS A 460 18.13 -4.54 -2.50
C CYS A 460 19.06 -3.38 -2.08
N ALA A 461 18.69 -2.57 -1.09
CA ALA A 461 19.60 -1.54 -0.58
C ALA A 461 20.84 -2.17 0.08
N GLN A 462 20.68 -3.25 0.84
CA GLN A 462 21.82 -3.99 1.38
C GLN A 462 22.63 -4.66 0.25
N ALA A 463 21.98 -5.29 -0.72
CA ALA A 463 22.65 -5.92 -1.86
C ALA A 463 23.51 -4.94 -2.67
N VAL A 464 23.01 -3.72 -2.92
CA VAL A 464 23.75 -2.65 -3.60
C VAL A 464 24.87 -2.08 -2.71
N ASN A 465 24.69 -1.98 -1.39
CA ASN A 465 25.78 -1.58 -0.48
C ASN A 465 26.91 -2.63 -0.42
N GLU A 466 26.59 -3.92 -0.58
CA GLU A 466 27.57 -5.01 -0.62
C GLU A 466 28.24 -5.17 -1.99
N ASN A 467 27.55 -4.78 -3.07
CA ASN A 467 27.96 -4.92 -4.48
C ASN A 467 27.60 -3.65 -5.31
N PRO A 468 28.21 -2.48 -5.06
CA PRO A 468 27.77 -1.19 -5.62
C PRO A 468 27.95 -1.01 -7.14
N ASP A 469 28.79 -1.86 -7.73
CA ASP A 469 29.10 -1.90 -9.16
C ASP A 469 28.25 -2.94 -9.93
N ASP A 470 27.41 -3.72 -9.25
CA ASP A 470 26.46 -4.64 -9.90
C ASP A 470 25.22 -3.86 -10.38
N MET A 471 25.24 -3.48 -11.66
CA MET A 471 24.17 -2.70 -12.28
C MET A 471 22.84 -3.47 -12.39
N MET A 472 22.81 -4.79 -12.14
CA MET A 472 21.55 -5.53 -12.02
C MET A 472 20.93 -5.32 -10.64
N LEU A 473 21.71 -5.40 -9.57
CA LEU A 473 21.24 -5.09 -8.22
C LEU A 473 20.80 -3.62 -8.10
N VAL A 474 21.51 -2.69 -8.77
CA VAL A 474 21.09 -1.27 -8.86
C VAL A 474 19.74 -1.13 -9.59
N ASN A 475 19.52 -1.86 -10.70
CA ASN A 475 18.21 -1.87 -11.35
C ASN A 475 17.10 -2.41 -10.42
N MET A 476 17.35 -3.50 -9.70
CA MET A 476 16.38 -4.12 -8.79
C MET A 476 16.05 -3.23 -7.59
N LEU A 477 17.00 -2.45 -7.08
CA LEU A 477 16.73 -1.38 -6.11
C LEU A 477 15.82 -0.31 -6.71
N GLY A 478 16.04 0.09 -7.96
CA GLY A 478 15.14 0.97 -8.72
C GLY A 478 13.70 0.42 -8.78
N ARG A 479 13.53 -0.87 -9.11
CA ARG A 479 12.22 -1.54 -9.14
C ARG A 479 11.52 -1.56 -7.77
N ALA A 480 12.28 -1.78 -6.70
CA ALA A 480 11.75 -1.75 -5.33
C ALA A 480 11.28 -0.35 -4.92
N GLN A 481 12.01 0.70 -5.34
CA GLN A 481 11.64 2.11 -5.13
C GLN A 481 10.42 2.52 -5.95
N ASP A 482 10.37 2.09 -7.21
CA ASP A 482 9.28 2.32 -8.16
C ASP A 482 7.96 1.68 -7.70
N ALA A 483 8.00 0.40 -7.30
CA ALA A 483 6.87 -0.27 -6.65
C ALA A 483 6.49 0.39 -5.29
N GLY A 484 7.45 1.03 -4.62
CA GLY A 484 7.25 1.87 -3.44
C GLY A 484 6.76 3.30 -3.75
N ARG A 485 6.57 3.65 -5.04
CA ARG A 485 6.22 4.98 -5.56
C ARG A 485 7.25 6.09 -5.28
N ASN A 486 8.47 5.73 -4.92
CA ASN A 486 9.61 6.64 -4.83
C ASN A 486 10.27 6.77 -6.22
N TYR A 487 9.59 7.45 -7.13
CA TYR A 487 10.01 7.51 -8.54
C TYR A 487 11.31 8.31 -8.74
N VAL A 488 11.63 9.26 -7.85
CA VAL A 488 12.86 10.09 -7.95
C VAL A 488 14.11 9.22 -7.76
N ASP A 489 14.17 8.46 -6.67
CA ASP A 489 15.29 7.55 -6.44
C ASP A 489 15.28 6.38 -7.43
N ALA A 490 14.09 5.90 -7.82
CA ALA A 490 13.96 4.87 -8.84
C ALA A 490 14.57 5.31 -10.18
N ARG A 491 14.25 6.53 -10.67
CA ARG A 491 14.88 7.10 -11.88
C ARG A 491 16.39 7.20 -11.70
N ALA A 492 16.87 7.66 -10.56
CA ALA A 492 18.31 7.81 -10.32
C ALA A 492 19.05 6.46 -10.40
N ASN A 493 18.49 5.40 -9.79
CA ASN A 493 19.05 4.05 -9.87
C ASN A 493 18.89 3.43 -11.26
N TYR A 494 17.74 3.57 -11.92
CA TYR A 494 17.56 3.12 -13.31
C TYR A 494 18.55 3.82 -14.26
N GLN A 495 18.77 5.13 -14.11
CA GLN A 495 19.74 5.86 -14.94
C GLN A 495 21.17 5.39 -14.67
N LYS A 496 21.59 5.28 -13.40
CA LYS A 496 22.91 4.71 -13.04
C LYS A 496 23.12 3.33 -13.67
N ALA A 497 22.12 2.45 -13.57
CA ALA A 497 22.18 1.11 -14.12
C ALA A 497 22.21 1.10 -15.65
N ALA A 498 21.41 1.94 -16.33
CA ALA A 498 21.37 2.04 -17.79
C ALA A 498 22.66 2.63 -18.37
N ASP A 499 23.23 3.66 -17.73
CA ASP A 499 24.54 4.25 -18.07
C ASP A 499 25.67 3.21 -17.90
N GLY A 500 25.55 2.34 -16.88
CA GLY A 500 26.38 1.15 -16.68
C GLY A 500 26.06 -0.03 -17.60
N GLY A 501 25.20 0.15 -18.62
CA GLY A 501 24.91 -0.85 -19.66
C GLY A 501 23.76 -1.82 -19.36
N ASN A 502 23.01 -1.66 -18.26
CA ASN A 502 21.87 -2.52 -17.96
C ASN A 502 20.66 -2.20 -18.86
N MET A 503 20.38 -3.08 -19.81
CA MET A 503 19.26 -2.93 -20.75
C MET A 503 17.87 -3.07 -20.10
N TYR A 504 17.74 -3.70 -18.94
CA TYR A 504 16.47 -3.76 -18.21
C TYR A 504 16.15 -2.42 -17.53
N ALA A 505 17.16 -1.77 -16.96
CA ALA A 505 17.03 -0.41 -16.45
C ALA A 505 16.64 0.60 -17.56
N LEU A 506 17.22 0.42 -18.76
CA LEU A 506 16.83 1.18 -19.95
C LEU A 506 15.36 0.93 -20.35
N THR A 507 14.85 -0.31 -20.21
CA THR A 507 13.41 -0.60 -20.44
C THR A 507 12.49 -0.04 -19.36
N ASN A 508 12.97 0.14 -18.13
CA ASN A 508 12.18 0.78 -17.06
C ASN A 508 12.11 2.31 -17.27
N LEU A 509 13.22 2.95 -17.69
CA LEU A 509 13.23 4.36 -18.13
C LEU A 509 12.37 4.61 -19.39
N ALA A 510 12.25 3.61 -20.27
CA ALA A 510 11.36 3.66 -21.42
C ALA A 510 9.89 3.77 -20.98
N TRP A 511 9.46 2.94 -20.03
CA TRP A 511 8.10 3.02 -19.46
C TRP A 511 7.85 4.32 -18.68
N PHE A 512 8.83 4.81 -17.90
CA PHE A 512 8.74 6.12 -17.24
C PHE A 512 8.50 7.25 -18.24
N SER A 513 9.15 7.20 -19.41
CA SER A 513 8.94 8.17 -20.49
C SER A 513 7.58 7.99 -21.16
N ILE A 514 7.16 6.75 -21.44
CA ILE A 514 5.90 6.44 -22.14
C ILE A 514 4.66 6.76 -21.31
N TYR A 515 4.69 6.55 -20.00
CA TYR A 515 3.55 6.85 -19.12
C TYR A 515 3.64 8.21 -18.41
N GLY A 516 4.79 8.89 -18.46
CA GLY A 516 5.00 10.14 -17.72
C GLY A 516 4.98 9.93 -16.21
N THR A 517 5.46 8.77 -15.73
CA THR A 517 5.41 8.36 -14.30
C THR A 517 6.00 9.43 -13.36
N ASP A 518 7.04 10.11 -13.84
CA ASP A 518 7.86 11.07 -13.10
C ASP A 518 8.38 12.19 -14.03
N GLY A 519 7.52 12.62 -14.97
CA GLY A 519 7.84 13.63 -15.99
C GLY A 519 6.70 13.79 -17.02
N PRO A 520 6.86 14.63 -18.04
CA PRO A 520 5.92 14.66 -19.16
C PRO A 520 5.98 13.36 -19.96
N VAL A 521 4.84 12.97 -20.56
CA VAL A 521 4.74 11.83 -21.49
C VAL A 521 5.59 12.11 -22.74
N ASP A 522 6.49 11.17 -23.05
CA ASP A 522 7.39 11.20 -24.19
C ASP A 522 7.50 9.79 -24.81
N ILE A 523 6.54 9.48 -25.68
CA ILE A 523 6.39 8.18 -26.35
C ILE A 523 7.58 7.86 -27.25
N GLU A 524 8.06 8.84 -28.04
CA GLU A 524 9.16 8.63 -28.99
C GLU A 524 10.48 8.35 -28.27
N LYS A 525 10.79 9.07 -27.18
CA LYS A 525 11.97 8.81 -26.37
C LYS A 525 11.92 7.42 -25.73
N GLY A 526 10.78 7.02 -25.16
CA GLY A 526 10.62 5.68 -24.58
C GLY A 526 10.68 4.58 -25.64
N LYS A 527 10.04 4.77 -26.80
CA LYS A 527 10.16 3.87 -27.95
C LYS A 527 11.62 3.73 -28.39
N SER A 528 12.37 4.83 -28.47
CA SER A 528 13.79 4.82 -28.84
C SER A 528 14.66 4.04 -27.85
N MET A 529 14.37 4.14 -26.55
CA MET A 529 15.01 3.30 -25.52
C MET A 529 14.67 1.81 -25.71
N PHE A 530 13.43 1.45 -26.07
CA PHE A 530 13.09 0.08 -26.43
C PHE A 530 13.79 -0.39 -27.72
N GLU A 531 13.89 0.44 -28.75
CA GLU A 531 14.63 0.11 -29.99
C GLU A 531 16.11 -0.15 -29.69
N GLN A 532 16.73 0.66 -28.83
CA GLN A 532 18.11 0.46 -28.37
C GLN A 532 18.26 -0.86 -27.59
N ALA A 533 17.42 -1.11 -26.59
CA ALA A 533 17.50 -2.33 -25.78
C ALA A 533 17.15 -3.59 -26.59
N ALA A 534 16.18 -3.52 -27.50
CA ALA A 534 15.79 -4.61 -28.39
C ALA A 534 16.88 -4.94 -29.43
N GLY A 535 17.57 -3.91 -29.93
CA GLY A 535 18.75 -4.03 -30.80
C GLY A 535 19.97 -4.61 -30.07
N ALA A 536 20.11 -4.34 -28.78
CA ALA A 536 21.04 -5.02 -27.88
C ALA A 536 20.61 -6.44 -27.49
N GLY A 537 19.50 -6.95 -28.05
CA GLY A 537 19.00 -8.31 -27.86
C GLY A 537 18.06 -8.51 -26.68
N ASN A 538 17.74 -7.48 -25.88
CA ASN A 538 16.88 -7.66 -24.70
C ASN A 538 15.47 -8.13 -25.09
N ALA A 539 15.07 -9.32 -24.62
CA ALA A 539 13.81 -9.96 -24.99
C ALA A 539 12.58 -9.22 -24.45
N TYR A 540 12.68 -8.57 -23.29
CA TYR A 540 11.61 -7.74 -22.71
C TYR A 540 11.39 -6.47 -23.55
N ALA A 541 12.47 -5.81 -24.00
CA ALA A 541 12.41 -4.68 -24.91
C ALA A 541 11.79 -5.05 -26.25
N GLN A 542 12.14 -6.22 -26.80
CA GLN A 542 11.53 -6.74 -28.03
C GLN A 542 10.02 -6.96 -27.85
N ALA A 543 9.57 -7.57 -26.74
CA ALA A 543 8.15 -7.73 -26.45
C ALA A 543 7.41 -6.40 -26.22
N SER A 544 8.04 -5.43 -25.55
CA SER A 544 7.46 -4.12 -25.25
C SER A 544 7.35 -3.24 -26.50
N LEU A 545 8.36 -3.26 -27.38
CA LEU A 545 8.29 -2.61 -28.70
C LEU A 545 7.25 -3.31 -29.58
N GLY A 546 7.18 -4.64 -29.54
CA GLY A 546 6.14 -5.42 -30.21
C GLY A 546 4.73 -5.06 -29.72
N TRP A 547 4.57 -4.74 -28.44
CA TRP A 547 3.31 -4.25 -27.88
C TRP A 547 2.93 -2.86 -28.43
N LEU A 548 3.87 -1.90 -28.48
CA LEU A 548 3.63 -0.58 -29.08
C LEU A 548 3.12 -0.68 -30.52
N TYR A 549 3.74 -1.53 -31.35
CA TYR A 549 3.30 -1.78 -32.72
C TYR A 549 2.00 -2.60 -32.81
N ARG A 550 1.71 -3.49 -31.86
CA ARG A 550 0.46 -4.27 -31.83
C ARG A 550 -0.75 -3.41 -31.50
N GLU A 551 -0.64 -2.52 -30.51
CA GLU A 551 -1.74 -1.65 -30.09
C GLU A 551 -1.84 -0.35 -30.90
N GLY A 552 -0.76 0.07 -31.57
CA GLY A 552 -0.65 1.42 -32.14
C GLY A 552 -0.58 2.52 -31.06
N TYR A 553 0.10 2.22 -29.94
CA TYR A 553 0.01 3.04 -28.72
C TYR A 553 0.72 4.39 -28.87
N GLY A 554 0.14 5.44 -28.27
CA GLY A 554 0.80 6.74 -28.11
C GLY A 554 1.11 7.50 -29.41
N GLY A 555 0.57 7.08 -30.56
CA GLY A 555 0.86 7.65 -31.88
C GLY A 555 1.80 6.80 -32.74
N VAL A 556 2.36 5.71 -32.20
CA VAL A 556 3.05 4.69 -33.00
C VAL A 556 2.05 4.05 -33.97
N PRO A 557 2.33 3.96 -35.28
CA PRO A 557 1.44 3.27 -36.22
C PRO A 557 1.30 1.78 -35.87
N GLN A 558 0.07 1.26 -35.93
CA GLN A 558 -0.18 -0.17 -35.73
C GLN A 558 0.42 -0.98 -36.89
N ASP A 559 1.33 -1.91 -36.57
CA ASP A 559 1.96 -2.84 -37.50
C ASP A 559 2.05 -4.24 -36.88
N TYR A 560 1.10 -5.11 -37.26
CA TYR A 560 1.09 -6.50 -36.80
C TYR A 560 2.24 -7.35 -37.36
N ALA A 561 2.85 -6.99 -38.49
CA ALA A 561 3.95 -7.74 -39.07
C ALA A 561 5.27 -7.46 -38.32
N GLU A 562 5.53 -6.19 -38.01
CA GLU A 562 6.68 -5.80 -37.17
C GLU A 562 6.50 -6.25 -35.72
N ALA A 563 5.28 -6.13 -35.16
CA ALA A 563 4.95 -6.71 -33.86
C ALA A 563 5.22 -8.22 -33.83
N LEU A 564 4.71 -8.99 -34.81
CA LEU A 564 4.98 -10.42 -34.93
C LEU A 564 6.48 -10.72 -35.01
N ARG A 565 7.25 -9.95 -35.79
CA ARG A 565 8.71 -10.12 -35.92
C ARG A 565 9.41 -9.95 -34.57
N LEU A 566 9.03 -8.92 -33.81
CA LEU A 566 9.59 -8.60 -32.50
C LEU A 566 9.20 -9.63 -31.43
N TYR A 567 7.93 -10.04 -31.37
CA TYR A 567 7.48 -11.13 -30.49
C TYR A 567 8.11 -12.47 -30.88
N THR A 568 8.38 -12.74 -32.16
CA THR A 568 9.11 -13.94 -32.60
C THR A 568 10.56 -13.92 -32.13
N ALA A 569 11.25 -12.78 -32.22
CA ALA A 569 12.60 -12.62 -31.69
C ALA A 569 12.64 -12.84 -30.16
N SER A 570 11.69 -12.26 -29.43
CA SER A 570 11.57 -12.38 -27.98
C SER A 570 11.22 -13.82 -27.54
N ALA A 571 10.25 -14.47 -28.19
CA ALA A 571 9.85 -15.84 -27.92
C ALA A 571 10.98 -16.86 -28.20
N ASN A 572 11.78 -16.64 -29.25
CA ASN A 572 12.94 -17.49 -29.55
C ASN A 572 14.05 -17.41 -28.50
N GLN A 573 14.04 -16.40 -27.62
CA GLN A 573 14.94 -16.28 -26.47
C GLN A 573 14.39 -16.91 -25.18
N GLY A 574 13.16 -17.41 -25.19
CA GLY A 574 12.49 -18.02 -24.03
C GLY A 574 11.37 -17.18 -23.40
N TYR A 575 11.12 -15.95 -23.91
CA TYR A 575 10.20 -15.02 -23.25
C TYR A 575 8.74 -15.49 -23.32
N ALA A 576 8.25 -16.00 -22.19
CA ALA A 576 6.99 -16.74 -22.11
C ALA A 576 5.77 -15.88 -22.48
N ASN A 577 5.78 -14.59 -22.12
CA ASN A 577 4.74 -13.66 -22.51
C ASN A 577 4.74 -13.34 -24.02
N ALA A 578 5.91 -13.35 -24.68
CA ALA A 578 5.97 -13.27 -26.13
C ALA A 578 5.48 -14.56 -26.79
N MET A 579 5.81 -15.74 -26.24
CA MET A 579 5.23 -17.02 -26.69
C MET A 579 3.70 -17.02 -26.55
N ALA A 580 3.15 -16.55 -25.42
CA ALA A 580 1.70 -16.40 -25.22
C ALA A 580 1.09 -15.44 -26.25
N THR A 581 1.79 -14.34 -26.57
CA THR A 581 1.35 -13.39 -27.59
C THR A 581 1.42 -13.96 -29.01
N LEU A 582 2.42 -14.79 -29.35
CA LEU A 582 2.41 -15.57 -30.59
C LEU A 582 1.22 -16.55 -30.64
N GLY A 583 0.94 -17.21 -29.51
CA GLY A 583 -0.26 -18.04 -29.33
C GLY A 583 -1.52 -17.27 -29.72
N TRP A 584 -1.69 -16.04 -29.21
CA TRP A 584 -2.78 -15.14 -29.56
C TRP A 584 -2.76 -14.69 -31.04
N PHE A 585 -1.60 -14.38 -31.61
CA PHE A 585 -1.48 -13.98 -33.02
C PHE A 585 -2.03 -15.06 -33.97
N TYR A 586 -1.62 -16.32 -33.77
CA TYR A 586 -2.17 -17.45 -34.52
C TYR A 586 -3.63 -17.76 -34.15
N ARG A 587 -4.05 -17.50 -32.90
CA ARG A 587 -5.45 -17.66 -32.44
C ARG A 587 -6.42 -16.72 -33.11
N GLU A 588 -6.01 -15.48 -33.40
CA GLU A 588 -6.88 -14.47 -34.00
C GLU A 588 -6.72 -14.38 -35.53
N GLY A 589 -5.49 -14.53 -36.04
CA GLY A 589 -5.16 -14.32 -37.45
C GLY A 589 -4.72 -12.89 -37.79
N ASN A 590 -4.09 -12.20 -36.84
CA ASN A 590 -3.60 -10.83 -37.02
C ASN A 590 -2.18 -10.86 -37.62
N GLY A 591 -1.98 -10.39 -38.85
CA GLY A 591 -0.66 -10.44 -39.53
C GLY A 591 -0.16 -11.84 -39.93
N VAL A 592 -0.78 -12.91 -39.42
CA VAL A 592 -0.56 -14.32 -39.79
C VAL A 592 -1.89 -14.99 -40.15
N PRO A 593 -1.91 -16.08 -40.93
CA PRO A 593 -3.08 -16.94 -41.04
C PRO A 593 -3.51 -17.47 -39.66
N LYS A 594 -4.82 -17.56 -39.44
CA LYS A 594 -5.41 -18.18 -38.24
C LYS A 594 -5.13 -19.68 -38.23
N ASP A 595 -4.49 -20.14 -37.16
CA ASP A 595 -3.99 -21.52 -37.00
C ASP A 595 -4.06 -21.91 -35.51
N PHE A 596 -5.03 -22.76 -35.15
CA PHE A 596 -5.21 -23.15 -33.75
C PHE A 596 -4.18 -24.16 -33.25
N ASP A 597 -3.51 -24.91 -34.15
CA ASP A 597 -2.51 -25.91 -33.78
C ASP A 597 -1.17 -25.21 -33.42
N GLN A 598 -0.79 -24.19 -34.20
CA GLN A 598 0.29 -23.26 -33.85
C GLN A 598 -0.05 -22.47 -32.58
N SER A 599 -1.29 -22.00 -32.45
CA SER A 599 -1.75 -21.29 -31.25
C SER A 599 -1.56 -22.13 -29.98
N LEU A 600 -2.06 -23.37 -29.98
CA LEU A 600 -1.91 -24.32 -28.87
C LEU A 600 -0.42 -24.65 -28.60
N SER A 601 0.37 -24.86 -29.65
CA SER A 601 1.82 -25.12 -29.54
C SER A 601 2.59 -23.97 -28.89
N TRP A 602 2.23 -22.72 -29.16
CA TRP A 602 2.86 -21.55 -28.54
C TRP A 602 2.37 -21.31 -27.11
N TYR A 603 1.08 -21.52 -26.83
CA TYR A 603 0.58 -21.47 -25.45
C TYR A 603 1.17 -22.57 -24.57
N GLN A 604 1.40 -23.78 -25.08
CA GLN A 604 2.05 -24.87 -24.34
C GLN A 604 3.46 -24.48 -23.89
N LYS A 605 4.30 -23.96 -24.79
CA LYS A 605 5.66 -23.48 -24.47
C LYS A 605 5.64 -22.32 -23.48
N ALA A 606 4.68 -21.39 -23.63
CA ALA A 606 4.51 -20.26 -22.74
C ALA A 606 4.11 -20.69 -21.31
N ALA A 607 3.22 -21.68 -21.19
CA ALA A 607 2.81 -22.26 -19.91
C ALA A 607 3.93 -23.07 -19.25
N GLU A 608 4.76 -23.79 -20.03
CA GLU A 608 6.01 -24.40 -19.56
C GLU A 608 7.03 -23.36 -19.08
N GLY A 609 7.04 -22.17 -19.69
CA GLY A 609 7.77 -20.98 -19.25
C GLY A 609 7.11 -20.18 -18.11
N GLY A 610 5.99 -20.67 -17.55
CA GLY A 610 5.32 -20.06 -16.39
C GLY A 610 4.33 -18.93 -16.70
N ASP A 611 3.99 -18.63 -17.96
CA ASP A 611 3.01 -17.57 -18.26
C ASP A 611 1.58 -18.02 -17.90
N ALA A 612 0.96 -17.29 -16.96
CA ALA A 612 -0.39 -17.58 -16.48
C ALA A 612 -1.45 -17.44 -17.57
N ASN A 613 -1.39 -16.39 -18.41
CA ASN A 613 -2.36 -16.16 -19.49
C ASN A 613 -2.33 -17.29 -20.52
N ALA A 614 -1.15 -17.89 -20.75
CA ALA A 614 -1.02 -19.07 -21.57
C ALA A 614 -1.68 -20.31 -20.94
N MET A 615 -1.52 -20.53 -19.63
CA MET A 615 -2.24 -21.58 -18.91
C MET A 615 -3.76 -21.40 -19.02
N SER A 616 -4.27 -20.18 -18.81
CA SER A 616 -5.69 -19.86 -18.99
C SER A 616 -6.14 -20.04 -20.45
N SER A 617 -5.28 -19.73 -21.42
CA SER A 617 -5.56 -19.90 -22.85
C SER A 617 -5.58 -21.37 -23.28
N LEU A 618 -4.73 -22.22 -22.70
CA LEU A 618 -4.80 -23.69 -22.85
C LEU A 618 -6.11 -24.22 -22.25
N GLY A 619 -6.46 -23.78 -21.04
CA GLY A 619 -7.73 -24.11 -20.41
C GLY A 619 -8.93 -23.78 -21.32
N TRP A 620 -8.91 -22.58 -21.91
CA TRP A 620 -9.94 -22.13 -22.84
C TRP A 620 -9.93 -22.90 -24.18
N ALA A 621 -8.76 -23.27 -24.70
CA ALA A 621 -8.63 -24.08 -25.90
C ALA A 621 -9.19 -25.51 -25.72
N TYR A 622 -8.87 -26.17 -24.59
CA TYR A 622 -9.46 -27.46 -24.23
C TYR A 622 -10.97 -27.34 -23.90
N GLN A 623 -11.41 -26.27 -23.25
CA GLN A 623 -12.84 -26.04 -22.98
C GLN A 623 -13.68 -25.90 -24.27
N ASN A 624 -13.10 -25.39 -25.36
CA ASN A 624 -13.83 -25.09 -26.60
C ASN A 624 -13.45 -25.98 -27.80
N GLY A 625 -12.47 -26.88 -27.67
CA GLY A 625 -12.02 -27.75 -28.75
C GLY A 625 -11.28 -27.00 -29.87
N LEU A 626 -10.34 -26.12 -29.51
CA LEU A 626 -9.61 -25.25 -30.44
C LEU A 626 -8.16 -25.73 -30.58
N GLY A 627 -7.81 -26.29 -31.75
CA GLY A 627 -6.53 -26.97 -31.98
C GLY A 627 -6.42 -28.32 -31.26
N THR A 628 -7.52 -28.79 -30.69
CA THR A 628 -7.62 -30.00 -29.85
C THR A 628 -9.08 -30.46 -29.79
N THR A 629 -9.35 -31.65 -29.26
CA THR A 629 -10.72 -32.07 -28.91
C THR A 629 -11.18 -31.39 -27.63
N GLN A 630 -12.49 -31.07 -27.52
CA GLN A 630 -13.07 -30.51 -26.30
C GLN A 630 -12.89 -31.47 -25.10
N ASP A 631 -12.28 -30.99 -24.02
CA ASP A 631 -12.05 -31.72 -22.78
C ASP A 631 -12.12 -30.77 -21.56
N TYR A 632 -13.20 -30.87 -20.79
CA TYR A 632 -13.37 -30.07 -19.57
C TYR A 632 -12.47 -30.52 -18.41
N LEU A 633 -12.01 -31.78 -18.38
CA LEU A 633 -11.10 -32.26 -17.34
C LEU A 633 -9.67 -31.77 -17.58
N GLU A 634 -9.22 -31.74 -18.83
CA GLU A 634 -7.92 -31.13 -19.16
C GLU A 634 -7.98 -29.61 -19.03
N ALA A 635 -9.09 -28.97 -19.46
CA ALA A 635 -9.31 -27.54 -19.22
C ALA A 635 -9.21 -27.17 -17.74
N LYS A 636 -9.85 -27.96 -16.86
CA LYS A 636 -9.80 -27.76 -15.40
C LYS A 636 -8.37 -27.78 -14.86
N LYS A 637 -7.53 -28.74 -15.27
CA LYS A 637 -6.12 -28.82 -14.84
C LYS A 637 -5.31 -27.58 -15.23
N TRP A 638 -5.58 -27.01 -16.40
CA TRP A 638 -4.91 -25.79 -16.85
C TRP A 638 -5.40 -24.55 -16.11
N TYR A 639 -6.69 -24.44 -15.82
CA TYR A 639 -7.22 -23.40 -14.94
C TYR A 639 -6.73 -23.53 -13.49
N GLU A 640 -6.54 -24.74 -12.95
CA GLU A 640 -5.96 -24.96 -11.62
C GLU A 640 -4.48 -24.51 -11.55
N LYS A 641 -3.67 -24.82 -12.58
CA LYS A 641 -2.29 -24.30 -12.69
C LYS A 641 -2.26 -22.76 -12.72
N ALA A 642 -3.13 -22.14 -13.52
CA ALA A 642 -3.25 -20.69 -13.64
C ALA A 642 -3.72 -20.03 -12.33
N ALA A 643 -4.72 -20.62 -11.66
CA ALA A 643 -5.22 -20.16 -10.36
C ALA A 643 -4.13 -20.24 -9.28
N ASN A 644 -3.32 -21.29 -9.26
CA ASN A 644 -2.21 -21.44 -8.30
C ASN A 644 -1.10 -20.38 -8.46
N VAL A 645 -0.95 -19.75 -9.64
CA VAL A 645 -0.05 -18.59 -9.85
C VAL A 645 -0.77 -17.23 -9.73
N GLY A 646 -2.05 -17.24 -9.36
CA GLY A 646 -2.86 -16.05 -9.04
C GLY A 646 -3.74 -15.52 -10.16
N ASP A 647 -4.03 -16.28 -11.22
CA ASP A 647 -4.96 -15.83 -12.28
C ASP A 647 -6.43 -15.84 -11.81
N SER A 648 -6.98 -14.65 -11.58
CA SER A 648 -8.36 -14.46 -11.15
C SER A 648 -9.41 -14.75 -12.25
N TYR A 649 -8.99 -14.81 -13.52
CA TYR A 649 -9.85 -15.29 -14.61
C TYR A 649 -10.06 -16.80 -14.51
N SER A 650 -8.98 -17.58 -14.37
CA SER A 650 -9.06 -19.03 -14.19
C SER A 650 -9.74 -19.44 -12.88
N MET A 651 -9.51 -18.72 -11.77
CA MET A 651 -10.29 -18.94 -10.54
C MET A 651 -11.79 -18.77 -10.77
N ALA A 652 -12.22 -17.77 -11.55
CA ALA A 652 -13.62 -17.56 -11.87
C ALA A 652 -14.18 -18.64 -12.82
N LEU A 653 -13.37 -19.19 -13.73
CA LEU A 653 -13.77 -20.30 -14.59
C LEU A 653 -13.84 -21.65 -13.85
N LEU A 654 -13.01 -21.86 -12.83
CA LEU A 654 -13.18 -22.98 -11.89
C LEU A 654 -14.48 -22.84 -11.11
N GLY A 655 -14.80 -21.62 -10.64
CA GLY A 655 -16.11 -21.28 -10.08
C GLY A 655 -17.24 -21.66 -11.03
N TRP A 656 -17.15 -21.24 -12.30
CA TRP A 656 -18.12 -21.56 -13.33
C TRP A 656 -18.26 -23.07 -13.61
N PHE A 657 -17.18 -23.85 -13.59
CA PHE A 657 -17.23 -25.30 -13.78
C PHE A 657 -18.08 -25.99 -12.70
N TYR A 658 -17.89 -25.62 -11.43
CA TYR A 658 -18.74 -26.11 -10.33
C TYR A 658 -20.16 -25.52 -10.35
N ASP A 659 -20.34 -24.29 -10.85
CA ASP A 659 -21.63 -23.62 -10.96
C ASP A 659 -22.57 -24.30 -11.98
N VAL A 660 -22.04 -24.75 -13.12
CA VAL A 660 -22.83 -25.39 -14.19
C VAL A 660 -22.70 -26.92 -14.27
N GLY A 661 -21.72 -27.51 -13.59
CA GLY A 661 -21.44 -28.95 -13.64
C GLY A 661 -20.69 -29.39 -14.91
N ASN A 662 -19.81 -28.54 -15.46
CA ASN A 662 -18.99 -28.86 -16.64
C ASN A 662 -17.67 -29.51 -16.22
N GLY A 663 -17.48 -30.78 -16.58
CA GLY A 663 -16.29 -31.57 -16.22
C GLY A 663 -16.21 -32.02 -14.76
N VAL A 664 -17.05 -31.46 -13.89
CA VAL A 664 -17.20 -31.78 -12.46
C VAL A 664 -18.68 -31.87 -12.10
N PRO A 665 -19.06 -32.56 -10.99
CA PRO A 665 -20.41 -32.43 -10.44
C PRO A 665 -20.72 -30.97 -10.10
N GLN A 666 -21.98 -30.56 -10.28
CA GLN A 666 -22.44 -29.23 -9.88
C GLN A 666 -22.39 -29.08 -8.35
N ASP A 667 -21.72 -28.05 -7.87
CA ASP A 667 -21.58 -27.72 -6.44
C ASP A 667 -21.49 -26.20 -6.27
N TYR A 668 -22.61 -25.58 -5.89
CA TYR A 668 -22.66 -24.13 -5.66
C TYR A 668 -21.81 -23.65 -4.49
N ALA A 669 -21.45 -24.50 -3.52
CA ALA A 669 -20.60 -24.11 -2.41
C ALA A 669 -19.13 -24.05 -2.84
N GLN A 670 -18.67 -25.00 -3.67
CA GLN A 670 -17.37 -24.91 -4.33
C GLN A 670 -17.32 -23.75 -5.33
N ALA A 671 -18.39 -23.54 -6.12
CA ALA A 671 -18.50 -22.40 -7.01
C ALA A 671 -18.33 -21.07 -6.25
N ARG A 672 -19.06 -20.90 -5.14
CA ARG A 672 -18.96 -19.72 -4.26
C ARG A 672 -17.53 -19.52 -3.74
N ASN A 673 -16.88 -20.56 -3.22
CA ASN A 673 -15.50 -20.47 -2.72
C ASN A 673 -14.51 -19.99 -3.82
N TRP A 674 -14.59 -20.57 -5.03
CA TRP A 674 -13.74 -20.17 -6.16
C TRP A 674 -14.03 -18.76 -6.66
N TYR A 675 -15.30 -18.35 -6.70
CA TYR A 675 -15.67 -16.98 -7.03
C TYR A 675 -15.25 -15.98 -5.94
N GLU A 676 -15.26 -16.34 -4.65
CA GLU A 676 -14.74 -15.51 -3.55
C GLU A 676 -13.22 -15.31 -3.68
N MET A 677 -12.46 -16.37 -3.97
CA MET A 677 -11.03 -16.27 -4.29
C MET A 677 -10.78 -15.36 -5.50
N ALA A 678 -11.52 -15.56 -6.59
CA ALA A 678 -11.41 -14.75 -7.79
C ALA A 678 -11.78 -13.27 -7.56
N ALA A 679 -12.82 -12.99 -6.78
CA ALA A 679 -13.26 -11.65 -6.43
C ALA A 679 -12.24 -10.91 -5.55
N ASN A 680 -11.65 -11.61 -4.57
CA ASN A 680 -10.53 -11.08 -3.77
C ASN A 680 -9.29 -10.79 -4.63
N ALA A 681 -9.07 -11.58 -5.70
CA ALA A 681 -8.09 -11.32 -6.74
C ALA A 681 -8.59 -10.39 -7.89
N GLY A 682 -9.64 -9.59 -7.63
CA GLY A 682 -10.08 -8.49 -8.49
C GLY A 682 -11.03 -8.84 -9.65
N SER A 683 -11.50 -10.08 -9.76
CA SER A 683 -12.37 -10.52 -10.86
C SER A 683 -13.80 -9.98 -10.73
N ALA A 684 -14.11 -8.90 -11.44
CA ALA A 684 -15.45 -8.30 -11.50
C ALA A 684 -16.54 -9.28 -12.02
N TYR A 685 -16.15 -10.22 -12.89
CA TYR A 685 -17.00 -11.32 -13.36
C TYR A 685 -17.34 -12.31 -12.24
N ALA A 686 -16.38 -12.62 -11.35
CA ALA A 686 -16.64 -13.46 -10.18
C ALA A 686 -17.59 -12.77 -9.20
N MET A 687 -17.39 -11.47 -8.94
CA MET A 687 -18.32 -10.65 -8.15
C MET A 687 -19.74 -10.68 -8.74
N GLY A 688 -19.87 -10.61 -10.07
CA GLY A 688 -21.15 -10.72 -10.77
C GLY A 688 -21.86 -12.07 -10.59
N ASN A 689 -21.10 -13.15 -10.36
CA ASN A 689 -21.64 -14.47 -10.06
C ASN A 689 -21.92 -14.67 -8.55
N LEU A 690 -21.08 -14.16 -7.65
CA LEU A 690 -21.36 -14.12 -6.20
C LEU A 690 -22.68 -13.42 -5.91
N SER A 691 -22.93 -12.29 -6.59
CA SER A 691 -24.21 -11.59 -6.52
C SER A 691 -25.41 -12.52 -6.73
N ARG A 692 -25.36 -13.37 -7.76
CA ARG A 692 -26.42 -14.35 -8.07
C ARG A 692 -26.49 -15.47 -7.03
N LEU A 693 -25.35 -15.97 -6.55
CA LEU A 693 -25.32 -17.03 -5.53
C LEU A 693 -25.91 -16.56 -4.19
N TYR A 694 -25.61 -15.32 -3.76
CA TYR A 694 -26.21 -14.72 -2.57
C TYR A 694 -27.67 -14.32 -2.78
N ASP A 695 -28.09 -13.83 -3.96
CA ASP A 695 -29.50 -13.47 -4.21
C ASP A 695 -30.45 -14.69 -4.13
N PHE A 696 -30.02 -15.81 -4.71
CA PHE A 696 -30.82 -17.05 -4.77
C PHE A 696 -30.54 -18.05 -3.63
N GLY A 697 -29.55 -17.81 -2.77
CA GLY A 697 -29.18 -18.74 -1.69
C GLY A 697 -28.62 -20.06 -2.22
N LEU A 698 -27.70 -19.99 -3.19
CA LEU A 698 -27.08 -21.13 -3.85
C LEU A 698 -25.66 -21.34 -3.27
N GLY A 699 -25.44 -22.46 -2.60
CA GLY A 699 -24.16 -22.72 -1.91
C GLY A 699 -23.93 -21.86 -0.65
N THR A 700 -24.97 -21.16 -0.21
CA THR A 700 -25.02 -20.27 0.97
C THR A 700 -26.50 -20.04 1.35
N LYS A 701 -26.79 -19.20 2.35
CA LYS A 701 -28.15 -18.67 2.59
C LYS A 701 -28.40 -17.48 1.67
N ALA A 702 -29.67 -17.24 1.31
CA ALA A 702 -30.02 -16.06 0.54
C ALA A 702 -29.78 -14.78 1.37
N ASP A 703 -29.00 -13.84 0.84
CA ASP A 703 -28.68 -12.55 1.43
C ASP A 703 -28.74 -11.45 0.36
N PRO A 704 -29.86 -10.69 0.28
CA PRO A 704 -30.01 -9.62 -0.69
C PRO A 704 -29.02 -8.46 -0.51
N LYS A 705 -28.48 -8.23 0.69
CA LYS A 705 -27.52 -7.15 0.95
C LYS A 705 -26.15 -7.50 0.40
N GLU A 706 -25.66 -8.69 0.73
CA GLU A 706 -24.38 -9.18 0.21
C GLU A 706 -24.46 -9.38 -1.31
N ALA A 707 -25.61 -9.86 -1.82
CA ALA A 707 -25.87 -9.95 -3.26
C ALA A 707 -25.78 -8.59 -3.98
N VAL A 708 -26.34 -7.53 -3.39
CA VAL A 708 -26.30 -6.16 -3.93
C VAL A 708 -24.91 -5.53 -3.81
N ARG A 709 -24.19 -5.76 -2.71
CA ARG A 709 -22.78 -5.38 -2.55
C ARG A 709 -21.92 -5.99 -3.65
N TRP A 710 -22.07 -7.28 -3.95
CA TRP A 710 -21.33 -7.93 -5.03
C TRP A 710 -21.77 -7.48 -6.44
N ALA A 711 -23.05 -7.15 -6.65
CA ALA A 711 -23.49 -6.54 -7.92
C ALA A 711 -22.86 -5.16 -8.15
N ALA A 712 -22.85 -4.30 -7.11
CA ALA A 712 -22.23 -3.00 -7.18
C ALA A 712 -20.73 -3.11 -7.47
N ALA A 713 -19.99 -3.92 -6.69
CA ALA A 713 -18.57 -4.15 -6.89
C ALA A 713 -18.24 -4.72 -8.29
N SER A 714 -19.11 -5.56 -8.86
CA SER A 714 -19.00 -6.08 -10.23
C SER A 714 -19.14 -4.96 -11.28
N VAL A 715 -20.13 -4.08 -11.13
CA VAL A 715 -20.37 -2.93 -12.03
C VAL A 715 -19.27 -1.87 -11.89
N GLU A 716 -18.85 -1.53 -10.66
CA GLU A 716 -17.76 -0.59 -10.35
C GLU A 716 -16.38 -1.13 -10.83
N GLY A 717 -16.19 -2.45 -10.74
CA GLY A 717 -15.07 -3.18 -11.33
C GLY A 717 -15.10 -3.24 -12.86
N GLY A 718 -16.23 -2.88 -13.49
CA GLY A 718 -16.37 -2.73 -14.94
C GLY A 718 -16.90 -3.95 -15.68
N ASP A 719 -17.64 -4.86 -15.04
CA ASP A 719 -18.31 -5.99 -15.73
C ASP A 719 -19.47 -5.48 -16.62
N PRO A 720 -19.34 -5.51 -17.97
CA PRO A 720 -20.38 -5.04 -18.87
C PRO A 720 -21.57 -6.03 -18.93
N SER A 721 -21.36 -7.30 -18.59
CA SER A 721 -22.39 -8.34 -18.59
C SER A 721 -23.32 -8.16 -17.39
N LYS A 722 -22.78 -7.93 -16.19
CA LYS A 722 -23.59 -7.62 -15.00
C LYS A 722 -24.32 -6.30 -15.15
N LEU A 723 -23.66 -5.26 -15.64
CA LEU A 723 -24.29 -3.96 -15.94
C LEU A 723 -25.44 -4.12 -16.94
N ASN A 724 -25.22 -4.86 -18.04
CA ASN A 724 -26.27 -5.11 -19.02
C ASN A 724 -27.42 -5.94 -18.42
N GLU A 725 -27.14 -7.02 -17.68
CA GLU A 725 -28.17 -7.85 -17.03
C GLU A 725 -29.06 -7.03 -16.09
N MET A 726 -28.47 -6.19 -15.23
CA MET A 726 -29.22 -5.29 -14.34
C MET A 726 -30.10 -4.30 -15.10
N LYS A 727 -29.72 -3.91 -16.33
CA LYS A 727 -30.47 -2.95 -17.15
C LYS A 727 -31.52 -3.58 -18.07
N THR A 728 -31.25 -4.75 -18.67
CA THR A 728 -32.13 -5.40 -19.66
C THR A 728 -33.00 -6.50 -19.06
N SER A 729 -32.56 -7.08 -17.93
CA SER A 729 -33.09 -8.33 -17.39
C SER A 729 -33.31 -8.26 -15.87
N PRO A 730 -34.00 -7.22 -15.34
CA PRO A 730 -34.21 -7.06 -13.89
C PRO A 730 -34.96 -8.24 -13.23
N ASN A 731 -35.73 -8.99 -14.01
CA ASN A 731 -36.42 -10.20 -13.56
C ASN A 731 -35.50 -11.41 -13.35
N ASN A 732 -34.20 -11.32 -13.70
CA ASN A 732 -33.19 -12.31 -13.32
C ASN A 732 -32.82 -12.25 -11.83
N PHE A 733 -33.19 -11.17 -11.13
CA PHE A 733 -32.92 -10.96 -9.71
C PHE A 733 -34.19 -11.14 -8.85
N THR A 734 -34.05 -11.45 -7.56
CA THR A 734 -35.21 -11.54 -6.67
C THR A 734 -35.85 -10.16 -6.41
N PRO A 735 -37.14 -10.12 -6.02
CA PRO A 735 -37.78 -8.87 -5.58
C PRO A 735 -37.12 -8.25 -4.32
N ALA A 736 -36.31 -9.00 -3.58
CA ALA A 736 -35.58 -8.49 -2.42
C ALA A 736 -34.31 -7.74 -2.89
N PHE A 737 -33.47 -8.36 -3.72
CA PHE A 737 -32.33 -7.69 -4.36
C PHE A 737 -32.74 -6.41 -5.06
N ARG A 738 -33.84 -6.43 -5.83
CA ARG A 738 -34.29 -5.24 -6.58
C ARG A 738 -34.64 -4.04 -5.69
N LYS A 739 -35.14 -4.28 -4.48
CA LYS A 739 -35.39 -3.21 -3.50
C LYS A 739 -34.12 -2.73 -2.83
N GLU A 740 -33.22 -3.66 -2.51
CA GLU A 740 -31.96 -3.37 -1.83
C GLU A 740 -30.98 -2.58 -2.73
N ILE A 741 -30.94 -2.84 -4.05
CA ILE A 741 -30.16 -2.01 -4.98
C ILE A 741 -30.80 -0.64 -5.21
N GLN A 742 -32.14 -0.53 -5.23
CA GLN A 742 -32.80 0.80 -5.20
C GLN A 742 -32.43 1.57 -3.91
N ALA A 743 -32.27 0.89 -2.78
CA ALA A 743 -31.81 1.50 -1.53
C ALA A 743 -30.36 1.98 -1.66
N LEU A 744 -29.41 1.10 -2.03
CA LEU A 744 -28.00 1.48 -2.24
C LEU A 744 -27.83 2.64 -3.22
N LEU A 745 -28.58 2.65 -4.33
CA LEU A 745 -28.55 3.72 -5.32
C LEU A 745 -29.14 5.04 -4.79
N ARG A 746 -30.13 4.99 -3.90
CA ARG A 746 -30.70 6.18 -3.25
C ARG A 746 -29.77 6.73 -2.18
N ASP A 747 -29.18 5.86 -1.39
CA ASP A 747 -28.34 6.24 -0.25
C ASP A 747 -26.97 6.78 -0.75
N ARG A 748 -26.50 6.31 -1.93
CA ARG A 748 -25.43 6.95 -2.74
C ARG A 748 -25.86 8.21 -3.50
N GLY A 749 -27.12 8.65 -3.41
CA GLY A 749 -27.64 9.87 -4.05
C GLY A 749 -27.87 9.77 -5.57
N PHE A 750 -27.76 8.60 -6.18
CA PHE A 750 -27.98 8.39 -7.61
C PHE A 750 -29.46 8.27 -7.98
N TYR A 751 -30.29 7.81 -7.04
CA TYR A 751 -31.73 7.55 -7.18
C TYR A 751 -32.56 8.31 -6.13
N SER A 752 -33.83 8.57 -6.44
CA SER A 752 -34.77 9.28 -5.53
C SER A 752 -36.21 8.75 -5.60
N GLY A 753 -36.40 7.58 -6.21
CA GLY A 753 -37.70 6.93 -6.35
C GLY A 753 -38.08 6.00 -5.19
N PRO A 754 -39.21 5.28 -5.32
CA PRO A 754 -39.66 4.29 -4.34
C PRO A 754 -38.74 3.05 -4.26
N LEU A 755 -38.77 2.35 -3.12
CA LEU A 755 -38.14 1.03 -2.95
C LEU A 755 -39.17 -0.08 -3.22
N ASP A 756 -39.77 -0.06 -4.40
CA ASP A 756 -40.84 -0.99 -4.82
C ASP A 756 -40.33 -2.30 -5.43
N GLY A 757 -39.10 -2.30 -5.94
CA GLY A 757 -38.48 -3.37 -6.71
C GLY A 757 -38.70 -3.25 -8.22
N GLU A 758 -39.24 -2.14 -8.72
CA GLU A 758 -39.54 -1.94 -10.14
C GLU A 758 -38.49 -1.07 -10.84
N PHE A 759 -37.81 -1.63 -11.83
CA PHE A 759 -36.69 -0.97 -12.53
C PHE A 759 -37.21 -0.04 -13.65
N GLY A 760 -37.92 1.02 -13.24
CA GLY A 760 -38.27 2.12 -14.12
C GLY A 760 -37.05 2.91 -14.60
N ALA A 761 -37.26 3.81 -15.57
CA ALA A 761 -36.18 4.58 -16.21
C ALA A 761 -35.26 5.34 -15.23
N ALA A 762 -35.78 5.81 -14.10
CA ALA A 762 -34.99 6.47 -13.05
C ALA A 762 -34.03 5.49 -12.35
N THR A 763 -34.43 4.23 -12.13
CA THR A 763 -33.58 3.18 -11.55
C THR A 763 -32.48 2.80 -12.54
N LEU A 764 -32.83 2.64 -13.82
CA LEU A 764 -31.88 2.34 -14.89
C LEU A 764 -30.83 3.45 -15.07
N ALA A 765 -31.23 4.72 -15.02
CA ALA A 765 -30.32 5.87 -15.07
C ALA A 765 -29.44 5.99 -13.81
N ALA A 766 -29.89 5.49 -12.65
CA ALA A 766 -29.07 5.40 -11.44
C ALA A 766 -28.06 4.24 -11.52
N ILE A 767 -28.42 3.11 -12.14
CA ILE A 767 -27.49 2.01 -12.45
C ILE A 767 -26.39 2.47 -13.43
N ASP A 768 -26.71 3.33 -14.40
CA ASP A 768 -25.68 3.93 -15.27
C ASP A 768 -24.70 4.84 -14.50
N ARG A 769 -25.16 5.54 -13.44
CA ARG A 769 -24.29 6.31 -12.54
C ARG A 769 -23.40 5.45 -11.66
N LEU A 770 -23.81 4.21 -11.37
CA LEU A 770 -23.00 3.23 -10.64
C LEU A 770 -21.83 2.70 -11.49
N ALA A 771 -21.97 2.71 -12.83
CA ALA A 771 -20.91 2.31 -13.76
C ALA A 771 -19.93 3.45 -14.09
N SER A 772 -20.36 4.72 -13.97
CA SER A 772 -19.45 5.86 -14.17
C SER A 772 -18.54 6.05 -12.96
N LYS A 773 -17.25 5.73 -13.12
CA LYS A 773 -16.21 6.09 -12.15
C LYS A 773 -16.16 7.62 -12.02
N THR A 774 -16.46 8.10 -10.81
CA THR A 774 -16.40 9.52 -10.40
C THR A 774 -14.98 9.96 -10.11
#